data_AF-A0A4R0PW80-F1
#
_entry.id   AF-A0A4R0PW80-F1
#
_cell.length_a   1.000
_cell.length_b   1.000
_cell.length_c   1.000
_cell.angle_alpha   90.00
_cell.angle_beta   90.00
_cell.angle_gamma   90.00
#
_symmetry.space_group_name_H-M   'P 1'
#
loop_
_entity.id
_entity.type
_entity.pdbx_description
1 polymer ?
#
loop_
_entity_poly.entity_id
_entity_poly.type
_entity_poly.pdbx_seq_one_letter_code
_entity_poly.pdbx_strand_id
1 'polypeptide(L)'
;MLITLNWVNMLLRTFMPHTNKFMRAFTKSIFLLLLFAGIFTSSNAQNYTVKGIVLDTAGLPLPGAVVRIKFGADSIGTSANPDGTFALDKIKAKQFTLSAAFIGYDTFIKQYLIEKGNSLNITNIKLKPSSNTLEGVVISGVPPVKVTEDTVSFSAKAFPVRDGDAVDEVLKKLPGIKVDKDGNVTSQGSPVTKIRVNGKDFFGTDVATAIKNLPADIIKNLQFIDDYGDQAKLTGIKTGEPEKVLNLTIEEDKKKGYFARASAGVGNSDRYNTNIRGNSMKGEQQISFDGTSANANMRGGGGDGITTRNVAGLNYKNEFSSKLSADAGYNFNNNKNNTISSTYTQSVLQDAGQNPLNRLEDARNNSKSDNYSHWFGGNLEYKIDTMNYLKISPNFSYNTNSGNNTGSSLITQDTLSTRRESNNFSNSNNLNARTNVFYNHKFQKKGRNLSSWGNINYTNGGNFGNVYNKYFNFEGKGVDSAQNLLNNQNSRNLGLNIGASYMEPLWKKTFLEVNYSWNRSSTNNLRDTYNVVEGNEVFNPKLSNIYDYQFITNKVGLNYRYIGEKLNYTLGINAQPALLQGQNLSNNVETLNRTFNLIPSGRFSYKFSNQQSLDVNYWGRNNQPGFLQLQPISDNSNLQNVVTGNPNLKPEFIHSINAHYKQADWSVGKVIIANFKYERTNDRIVTTKQRVPGTVNQLTSYINTDGYYTLQGDYDISKPLSAERKFTIGYSGSGQLNNNITFTDASRIEARNMAWRQELEFRVDLKDIVNFEIETSYSQNLTRYSNDSFTDRQSNRFECGIEGRNYFFKDLTLGYDFTKQINSGFDNGAVRNPTLLRLSMEYKFMKNDMAAIRVEGFDLFDQNSGISRDVFDNEIVDKQVNRLGRYFMLSLIYRVRKFGG
;
A
#
# COMPACT_ATOMS: atom_id res chain seq x y z
N MET A 1 -8.05 -11.15 43.97
CA MET A 1 -9.41 -11.25 44.56
C MET A 1 -10.39 -11.26 43.40
N LEU A 2 -11.15 -12.34 43.33
CA LEU A 2 -12.14 -12.77 42.33
C LEU A 2 -12.82 -11.69 41.45
N ILE A 3 -12.84 -11.90 40.13
CA ILE A 3 -14.02 -12.20 39.29
C ILE A 3 -13.58 -12.11 37.81
N THR A 4 -13.41 -13.25 37.15
CA THR A 4 -13.46 -13.39 35.68
C THR A 4 -13.94 -14.80 35.33
N LEU A 5 -14.62 -14.92 34.19
CA LEU A 5 -15.13 -16.10 33.48
C LEU A 5 -16.55 -16.55 33.84
N ASN A 6 -17.52 -15.97 33.12
CA ASN A 6 -18.82 -16.62 32.91
C ASN A 6 -19.39 -16.31 31.51
N TRP A 7 -18.66 -16.70 30.44
CA TRP A 7 -19.20 -16.68 29.05
C TRP A 7 -18.62 -17.80 28.16
N VAL A 8 -18.24 -18.94 28.75
CA VAL A 8 -17.88 -20.17 27.98
C VAL A 8 -18.80 -21.35 28.36
N ASN A 9 -19.65 -21.23 29.37
CA ASN A 9 -20.52 -22.31 29.85
C ASN A 9 -21.95 -22.33 29.27
N MET A 10 -22.30 -21.42 28.35
CA MET A 10 -23.68 -21.31 27.84
C MET A 10 -23.91 -21.88 26.43
N LEU A 11 -22.88 -22.39 25.74
CA LEU A 11 -23.02 -22.99 24.39
C LEU A 11 -22.67 -24.48 24.30
N LEU A 12 -22.36 -25.14 25.42
CA LEU A 12 -22.06 -26.58 25.50
C LEU A 12 -23.10 -27.40 26.27
N ARG A 13 -24.28 -26.84 26.57
CA ARG A 13 -25.38 -27.51 27.31
C ARG A 13 -26.63 -27.83 26.49
N THR A 14 -26.49 -27.94 25.18
CA THR A 14 -27.59 -28.33 24.28
C THR A 14 -27.17 -29.43 23.30
N PHE A 15 -26.46 -30.48 23.75
CA PHE A 15 -26.53 -31.79 23.09
C PHE A 15 -26.29 -32.93 24.10
N MET A 16 -27.38 -33.67 24.38
CA MET A 16 -27.50 -35.02 24.96
C MET A 16 -27.15 -35.31 26.44
N PRO A 17 -28.15 -35.78 27.24
CA PRO A 17 -27.95 -36.59 28.44
C PRO A 17 -28.02 -38.10 28.14
N HIS A 18 -27.52 -38.92 29.10
CA HIS A 18 -27.68 -40.38 29.28
C HIS A 18 -26.42 -41.26 29.17
N THR A 19 -25.41 -40.97 29.96
CA THR A 19 -24.38 -41.93 30.37
C THR A 19 -24.66 -42.45 31.79
N ASN A 20 -25.70 -43.30 31.94
CA ASN A 20 -25.81 -44.21 33.11
C ASN A 20 -26.84 -45.36 32.95
N LYS A 21 -27.09 -45.81 31.71
CA LYS A 21 -27.74 -47.11 31.40
C LYS A 21 -26.78 -48.12 30.75
N PHE A 22 -25.56 -47.72 30.42
CA PHE A 22 -24.61 -48.52 29.64
C PHE A 22 -23.76 -49.51 30.45
N MET A 23 -23.71 -49.39 31.78
CA MET A 23 -22.86 -50.26 32.63
C MET A 23 -23.61 -51.32 33.46
N ARG A 24 -24.95 -51.38 33.38
CA ARG A 24 -25.76 -52.47 33.98
C ARG A 24 -26.49 -53.34 32.95
N ALA A 25 -26.45 -52.99 31.66
CA ALA A 25 -26.88 -53.84 30.56
C ALA A 25 -25.76 -54.80 30.06
N PHE A 26 -24.49 -54.49 30.36
CA PHE A 26 -23.35 -55.25 29.85
C PHE A 26 -23.13 -56.60 30.53
N THR A 27 -23.62 -56.79 31.75
CA THR A 27 -23.45 -58.05 32.53
C THR A 27 -24.67 -58.97 32.53
N LYS A 28 -25.86 -58.51 32.09
CA LYS A 28 -27.03 -59.37 31.85
C LYS A 28 -27.19 -59.83 30.39
N SER A 29 -26.51 -59.18 29.43
CA SER A 29 -26.47 -59.63 28.03
C SER A 29 -25.42 -60.69 27.73
N ILE A 30 -24.45 -60.94 28.61
CA ILE A 30 -23.41 -61.98 28.42
C ILE A 30 -23.86 -63.38 28.87
N PHE A 31 -24.89 -63.49 29.73
CA PHE A 31 -25.41 -64.79 30.19
C PHE A 31 -26.64 -65.29 29.41
N LEU A 32 -27.32 -64.42 28.65
CA LEU A 32 -28.38 -64.81 27.71
C LEU A 32 -27.81 -65.20 26.31
N LEU A 33 -26.53 -64.90 26.05
CA LEU A 33 -25.85 -65.20 24.79
C LEU A 33 -25.29 -66.64 24.73
N LEU A 34 -25.22 -67.35 25.86
CA LEU A 34 -24.68 -68.71 25.97
C LEU A 34 -25.76 -69.82 25.99
N LEU A 35 -27.05 -69.46 25.93
CA LEU A 35 -28.17 -70.41 25.99
C LEU A 35 -29.10 -70.40 24.76
N PHE A 36 -28.70 -69.71 23.69
CA PHE A 36 -29.26 -69.90 22.33
C PHE A 36 -28.20 -70.45 21.34
N ALA A 37 -27.25 -71.23 21.88
CA ALA A 37 -26.26 -72.02 21.13
C ALA A 37 -26.84 -73.34 20.57
N GLY A 38 -28.12 -73.36 20.21
CA GLY A 38 -28.78 -74.52 19.62
C GLY A 38 -29.80 -74.06 18.59
N ILE A 39 -29.62 -74.52 17.35
CA ILE A 39 -30.41 -74.23 16.14
C ILE A 39 -29.94 -72.97 15.37
N PHE A 40 -28.82 -73.12 14.65
CA PHE A 40 -28.67 -72.46 13.36
C PHE A 40 -28.34 -73.51 12.31
N THR A 41 -29.24 -73.63 11.36
CA THR A 41 -29.12 -74.41 10.14
C THR A 41 -27.85 -73.99 9.39
N SER A 42 -27.08 -74.98 8.95
CA SER A 42 -25.96 -74.82 8.04
C SER A 42 -26.44 -74.28 6.70
N SER A 43 -26.50 -72.95 6.58
CA SER A 43 -26.50 -72.25 5.29
C SER A 43 -25.12 -72.40 4.69
N ASN A 44 -25.00 -73.23 3.65
CA ASN A 44 -23.80 -73.30 2.83
C ASN A 44 -23.60 -71.93 2.17
N ALA A 45 -22.63 -71.15 2.65
CA ALA A 45 -22.14 -70.00 1.91
C ALA A 45 -21.45 -70.51 0.63
N GLN A 46 -22.19 -70.53 -0.49
CA GLN A 46 -21.63 -70.85 -1.79
C GLN A 46 -20.71 -69.70 -2.20
N ASN A 47 -19.40 -69.93 -2.11
CA ASN A 47 -18.41 -69.05 -2.67
C ASN A 47 -18.41 -69.22 -4.19
N TYR A 48 -18.67 -68.14 -4.92
CA TYR A 48 -18.60 -68.12 -6.37
C TYR A 48 -17.21 -67.70 -6.84
N THR A 49 -16.81 -68.25 -7.97
CA THR A 49 -15.53 -67.96 -8.64
C THR A 49 -15.80 -67.30 -9.99
N VAL A 50 -15.19 -66.16 -10.26
CA VAL A 50 -15.28 -65.51 -11.58
C VAL A 50 -13.91 -65.52 -12.22
N LYS A 51 -13.83 -66.10 -13.42
CA LYS A 51 -12.62 -66.14 -14.24
C LYS A 51 -12.86 -65.39 -15.54
N GLY A 52 -11.80 -64.90 -16.15
CA GLY A 52 -11.88 -64.29 -17.47
C GLY A 52 -10.53 -63.85 -17.98
N ILE A 53 -10.53 -63.18 -19.12
CA ILE A 53 -9.34 -62.63 -19.76
C ILE A 53 -9.61 -61.17 -20.16
N VAL A 54 -8.66 -60.29 -19.87
CA VAL A 54 -8.69 -58.88 -20.26
C VAL A 54 -7.78 -58.69 -21.47
N LEU A 55 -8.36 -58.22 -22.57
CA LEU A 55 -7.71 -58.03 -23.85
C LEU A 55 -7.90 -56.58 -24.32
N ASP A 56 -7.07 -56.12 -25.24
CA ASP A 56 -7.36 -54.92 -26.02
C ASP A 56 -8.33 -55.22 -27.18
N THR A 57 -8.70 -54.18 -27.93
CA THR A 57 -9.55 -54.32 -29.13
C THR A 57 -8.90 -55.12 -30.27
N ALA A 58 -7.57 -55.23 -30.29
CA ALA A 58 -6.80 -56.02 -31.26
C ALA A 58 -6.65 -57.50 -30.85
N GLY A 59 -7.10 -57.88 -29.64
CA GLY A 59 -7.05 -59.25 -29.13
C GLY A 59 -5.77 -59.59 -28.37
N LEU A 60 -4.92 -58.60 -28.05
CA LEU A 60 -3.71 -58.78 -27.25
C LEU A 60 -4.06 -58.77 -25.75
N PRO A 61 -3.44 -59.63 -24.93
CA PRO A 61 -3.64 -59.62 -23.49
C PRO A 61 -3.14 -58.33 -22.84
N LEU A 62 -3.80 -57.89 -21.76
CA LEU A 62 -3.42 -56.71 -20.97
C LEU A 62 -2.92 -57.12 -19.56
N PRO A 63 -1.62 -57.44 -19.41
CA PRO A 63 -1.01 -57.77 -18.13
C PRO A 63 -1.16 -56.63 -17.11
N GLY A 64 -1.60 -56.94 -15.90
CA GLY A 64 -1.74 -55.94 -14.83
C GLY A 64 -3.04 -55.13 -14.88
N ALA A 65 -3.98 -55.43 -15.79
CA ALA A 65 -5.33 -54.87 -15.75
C ALA A 65 -6.01 -55.14 -14.40
N VAL A 66 -6.50 -54.09 -13.75
CA VAL A 66 -7.15 -54.19 -12.44
C VAL A 66 -8.61 -54.59 -12.65
N VAL A 67 -8.97 -55.77 -12.18
CA VAL A 67 -10.34 -56.29 -12.21
C VAL A 67 -10.94 -56.24 -10.82
N ARG A 68 -12.10 -55.59 -10.67
CA ARG A 68 -12.83 -55.46 -9.42
C ARG A 68 -14.27 -55.94 -9.58
N ILE A 69 -14.75 -56.69 -8.61
CA ILE A 69 -16.13 -57.14 -8.49
C ILE A 69 -16.76 -56.49 -7.27
N LYS A 70 -17.93 -55.88 -7.44
CA LYS A 70 -18.75 -55.30 -6.38
C LYS A 70 -20.06 -56.07 -6.23
N PHE A 71 -20.39 -56.48 -5.02
CA PHE A 71 -21.67 -57.12 -4.67
C PHE A 71 -22.22 -56.50 -3.37
N GLY A 72 -23.38 -55.84 -3.46
CA GLY A 72 -23.90 -55.06 -2.34
C GLY A 72 -22.94 -53.92 -1.92
N ALA A 73 -22.58 -53.89 -0.63
CA ALA A 73 -21.61 -52.94 -0.07
C ALA A 73 -20.15 -53.42 -0.12
N ASP A 74 -19.92 -54.71 -0.41
CA ASP A 74 -18.59 -55.32 -0.45
C ASP A 74 -17.97 -55.24 -1.86
N SER A 75 -16.63 -55.27 -1.91
CA SER A 75 -15.88 -55.38 -3.16
C SER A 75 -14.62 -56.22 -3.00
N ILE A 76 -14.23 -56.92 -4.05
CA ILE A 76 -12.99 -57.70 -4.15
C ILE A 76 -12.31 -57.39 -5.49
N GLY A 77 -10.98 -57.44 -5.55
CA GLY A 77 -10.25 -57.17 -6.79
C GLY A 77 -8.91 -57.88 -6.90
N THR A 78 -8.43 -58.02 -8.12
CA THR A 78 -7.16 -58.64 -8.49
C THR A 78 -6.57 -57.92 -9.71
N SER A 79 -5.32 -58.23 -10.05
CA SER A 79 -4.68 -57.82 -11.30
C SER A 79 -4.62 -59.00 -12.28
N ALA A 80 -4.79 -58.73 -13.57
CA ALA A 80 -4.62 -59.74 -14.61
C ALA A 80 -3.17 -60.23 -14.72
N ASN A 81 -3.00 -61.52 -14.97
CA ASN A 81 -1.73 -62.22 -15.19
C ASN A 81 -1.04 -61.79 -16.49
N PRO A 82 0.22 -62.20 -16.75
CA PRO A 82 0.94 -61.90 -18.00
C PRO A 82 0.27 -62.35 -19.29
N ASP A 83 -0.64 -63.33 -19.22
CA ASP A 83 -1.46 -63.80 -20.34
C ASP A 83 -2.83 -63.11 -20.40
N GLY A 84 -3.05 -62.07 -19.60
CA GLY A 84 -4.31 -61.32 -19.49
C GLY A 84 -5.38 -62.00 -18.65
N THR A 85 -5.15 -63.21 -18.13
CA THR A 85 -6.16 -63.96 -17.36
C THR A 85 -6.32 -63.42 -15.95
N PHE A 86 -7.53 -63.54 -15.38
CA PHE A 86 -7.78 -63.26 -13.97
C PHE A 86 -8.72 -64.29 -13.37
N ALA A 87 -8.61 -64.48 -12.05
CA ALA A 87 -9.53 -65.28 -11.26
C ALA A 87 -9.81 -64.57 -9.93
N LEU A 88 -11.09 -64.47 -9.58
CA LEU A 88 -11.58 -63.92 -8.33
C LEU A 88 -12.45 -64.94 -7.64
N ASP A 89 -11.98 -65.45 -6.50
CA ASP A 89 -12.67 -66.42 -5.67
C ASP A 89 -13.42 -65.71 -4.52
N LYS A 90 -14.27 -66.45 -3.80
CA LYS A 90 -14.98 -65.98 -2.59
C LYS A 90 -15.99 -64.85 -2.83
N ILE A 91 -16.58 -64.80 -4.02
CA ILE A 91 -17.68 -63.88 -4.32
C ILE A 91 -18.93 -64.41 -3.62
N LYS A 92 -19.61 -63.58 -2.83
CA LYS A 92 -20.70 -64.02 -1.94
C LYS A 92 -22.10 -63.86 -2.52
N ALA A 93 -22.22 -63.33 -3.74
CA ALA A 93 -23.50 -63.07 -4.40
C ALA A 93 -23.50 -63.58 -5.85
N LYS A 94 -24.63 -64.13 -6.30
CA LYS A 94 -24.83 -64.54 -7.70
C LYS A 94 -24.89 -63.34 -8.65
N GLN A 95 -25.33 -62.18 -8.16
CA GLN A 95 -25.41 -60.94 -8.93
C GLN A 95 -24.33 -59.97 -8.47
N PHE A 96 -23.52 -59.47 -9.41
CA PHE A 96 -22.43 -58.56 -9.10
C PHE A 96 -22.11 -57.65 -10.28
N THR A 97 -21.45 -56.53 -10.01
CA THR A 97 -20.91 -55.62 -11.04
C THR A 97 -19.42 -55.84 -11.15
N LEU A 98 -18.94 -56.18 -12.34
CA LEU A 98 -17.52 -56.29 -12.65
C LEU A 98 -17.05 -55.03 -13.35
N SER A 99 -15.89 -54.54 -12.93
CA SER A 99 -15.14 -53.48 -13.60
C SER A 99 -13.73 -53.94 -13.92
N ALA A 100 -13.23 -53.60 -15.11
CA ALA A 100 -11.86 -53.86 -15.54
C ALA A 100 -11.25 -52.55 -16.06
N ALA A 101 -10.09 -52.17 -15.53
CA ALA A 101 -9.40 -50.94 -15.87
C ALA A 101 -7.91 -51.20 -16.13
N PHE A 102 -7.37 -50.57 -17.17
CA PHE A 102 -5.95 -50.58 -17.50
C PHE A 102 -5.53 -49.19 -17.96
N ILE A 103 -4.31 -48.77 -17.63
CA ILE A 103 -3.81 -47.42 -17.96
C ILE A 103 -3.79 -47.25 -19.47
N GLY A 104 -4.36 -46.14 -19.97
CA GLY A 104 -4.46 -45.86 -21.41
C GLY A 104 -5.68 -46.50 -22.09
N TYR A 105 -6.62 -47.06 -21.32
CA TYR A 105 -7.85 -47.66 -21.83
C TYR A 105 -9.09 -47.16 -21.08
N ASP A 106 -10.26 -47.21 -21.72
CA ASP A 106 -11.54 -46.96 -21.07
C ASP A 106 -11.87 -48.06 -20.06
N THR A 107 -12.46 -47.68 -18.92
CA THR A 107 -12.89 -48.64 -17.90
C THR A 107 -14.12 -49.41 -18.39
N PHE A 108 -14.02 -50.73 -18.47
CA PHE A 108 -15.17 -51.59 -18.75
C PHE A 108 -15.96 -51.82 -17.46
N ILE A 109 -17.29 -51.65 -17.50
CA ILE A 109 -18.19 -51.93 -16.38
C ILE A 109 -19.40 -52.70 -16.89
N LYS A 110 -19.69 -53.86 -16.30
CA LYS A 110 -20.87 -54.66 -16.65
C LYS A 110 -21.38 -55.47 -15.47
N GLN A 111 -22.69 -55.62 -15.38
CA GLN A 111 -23.35 -56.46 -14.38
C GLN A 111 -23.52 -57.90 -14.88
N TYR A 112 -23.27 -58.87 -14.01
CA TYR A 112 -23.36 -60.29 -14.30
C TYR A 112 -24.22 -61.01 -13.26
N LEU A 113 -24.85 -62.10 -13.69
CA LEU A 113 -25.64 -63.02 -12.88
C LEU A 113 -25.15 -64.46 -13.12
N ILE A 114 -24.84 -65.19 -12.05
CA ILE A 114 -24.49 -66.62 -12.12
C ILE A 114 -25.78 -67.45 -12.08
N GLU A 115 -26.21 -67.92 -13.24
CA GLU A 115 -27.49 -68.63 -13.38
C GLU A 115 -27.42 -70.10 -12.90
N LYS A 116 -26.30 -70.80 -13.15
CA LYS A 116 -26.06 -72.20 -12.75
C LYS A 116 -24.60 -72.42 -12.33
N GLY A 117 -24.38 -73.23 -11.28
CA GLY A 117 -23.05 -73.57 -10.77
C GLY A 117 -22.42 -72.52 -9.83
N ASN A 118 -21.19 -72.78 -9.38
CA ASN A 118 -20.43 -71.91 -8.46
C ASN A 118 -19.31 -71.13 -9.17
N SER A 119 -19.28 -71.12 -10.51
CA SER A 119 -18.28 -70.37 -11.26
C SER A 119 -18.85 -69.76 -12.53
N LEU A 120 -18.43 -68.54 -12.86
CA LEU A 120 -18.71 -67.88 -14.12
C LEU A 120 -17.40 -67.59 -14.85
N ASN A 121 -17.30 -68.05 -16.10
CA ASN A 121 -16.20 -67.67 -16.97
C ASN A 121 -16.66 -66.57 -17.94
N ILE A 122 -16.04 -65.41 -17.85
CA ILE A 122 -16.33 -64.24 -18.68
C ILE A 122 -15.33 -64.23 -19.84
N THR A 123 -15.83 -64.55 -21.02
CA THR A 123 -15.02 -64.58 -22.23
C THR A 123 -14.73 -63.15 -22.71
N ASN A 124 -13.44 -62.83 -22.86
CA ASN A 124 -12.89 -61.67 -23.55
C ASN A 124 -13.45 -60.29 -23.15
N ILE A 125 -12.96 -59.75 -22.02
CA ILE A 125 -13.17 -58.34 -21.67
C ILE A 125 -12.27 -57.48 -22.54
N LYS A 126 -12.82 -56.89 -23.60
CA LYS A 126 -12.08 -56.01 -24.50
C LYS A 126 -12.12 -54.56 -24.01
N LEU A 127 -10.97 -54.02 -23.63
CA LEU A 127 -10.81 -52.61 -23.31
C LEU A 127 -10.48 -51.82 -24.57
N LYS A 128 -11.14 -50.67 -24.75
CA LYS A 128 -10.85 -49.74 -25.85
C LYS A 128 -9.72 -48.80 -25.43
N PRO A 129 -8.67 -48.59 -26.24
CA PRO A 129 -7.65 -47.57 -25.94
C PRO A 129 -8.32 -46.19 -25.80
N SER A 130 -8.06 -45.49 -24.70
CA SER A 130 -8.62 -44.16 -24.46
C SER A 130 -7.71 -43.12 -25.12
N SER A 131 -8.21 -42.43 -26.14
CA SER A 131 -7.49 -41.33 -26.80
C SER A 131 -7.67 -40.04 -26.01
N ASN A 132 -7.15 -39.99 -24.79
CA ASN A 132 -6.90 -38.71 -24.14
C ASN A 132 -5.47 -38.30 -24.46
N THR A 133 -5.29 -37.58 -25.56
CA THR A 133 -4.18 -36.63 -25.64
C THR A 133 -4.37 -35.67 -24.47
N LEU A 134 -3.62 -35.87 -23.38
CA LEU A 134 -3.23 -34.75 -22.55
C LEU A 134 -2.71 -33.70 -23.53
N GLU A 135 -3.38 -32.55 -23.63
CA GLU A 135 -2.73 -31.35 -24.15
C GLU A 135 -1.38 -31.33 -23.45
N GLY A 136 -0.32 -31.48 -24.24
CA GLY A 136 1.01 -31.59 -23.69
C GLY A 136 1.15 -30.45 -22.70
N VAL A 137 1.37 -30.79 -21.42
CA VAL A 137 1.89 -29.81 -20.50
C VAL A 137 3.23 -29.47 -21.11
N VAL A 138 3.26 -28.36 -21.85
CA VAL A 138 4.49 -27.72 -22.20
C VAL A 138 5.07 -27.38 -20.84
N ILE A 139 5.99 -28.21 -20.36
CA ILE A 139 6.95 -27.80 -19.34
C ILE A 139 7.88 -26.84 -20.08
N SER A 140 7.33 -25.66 -20.40
CA SER A 140 8.06 -24.54 -20.92
C SER A 140 8.86 -24.02 -19.74
N GLY A 141 10.17 -23.94 -19.96
CA GLY A 141 11.16 -23.67 -18.93
C GLY A 141 10.88 -22.44 -18.07
N VAL A 142 11.42 -22.50 -16.86
CA VAL A 142 11.36 -21.53 -15.77
C VAL A 142 9.99 -21.52 -15.06
N PRO A 143 9.94 -21.85 -13.75
CA PRO A 143 8.71 -21.72 -12.98
C PRO A 143 8.20 -20.28 -13.09
N PRO A 144 6.92 -20.07 -13.45
CA PRO A 144 6.37 -18.75 -13.74
C PRO A 144 6.49 -17.80 -12.54
N VAL A 145 6.48 -18.38 -11.34
CA VAL A 145 6.66 -17.68 -10.07
C VAL A 145 7.63 -18.44 -9.18
N LYS A 146 8.60 -17.74 -8.62
CA LYS A 146 9.51 -18.22 -7.58
C LYS A 146 9.34 -17.38 -6.33
N VAL A 147 8.96 -18.02 -5.24
CA VAL A 147 8.83 -17.37 -3.93
C VAL A 147 10.02 -17.73 -3.07
N THR A 148 10.65 -16.71 -2.54
CA THR A 148 11.61 -16.80 -1.45
C THR A 148 11.05 -16.03 -0.27
N GLU A 149 11.75 -16.04 0.86
CA GLU A 149 11.27 -15.43 2.09
C GLU A 149 10.85 -13.96 1.94
N ASP A 150 11.65 -13.16 1.24
CA ASP A 150 11.43 -11.71 1.07
C ASP A 150 11.18 -11.29 -0.37
N THR A 151 11.10 -12.23 -1.30
CA THR A 151 11.02 -11.90 -2.72
C THR A 151 10.10 -12.84 -3.44
N VAL A 152 9.12 -12.24 -4.13
CA VAL A 152 8.31 -12.93 -5.14
C VAL A 152 8.85 -12.53 -6.50
N SER A 153 9.39 -13.49 -7.22
CA SER A 153 9.96 -13.31 -8.55
C SER A 153 9.03 -13.91 -9.60
N PHE A 154 8.60 -13.10 -10.55
CA PHE A 154 7.82 -13.50 -11.71
C PHE A 154 8.72 -13.55 -12.94
N SER A 155 8.68 -14.65 -13.68
CA SER A 155 9.32 -14.72 -15.00
C SER A 155 8.48 -13.93 -15.99
N ALA A 156 9.05 -12.90 -16.62
CA ALA A 156 8.31 -12.07 -17.57
C ALA A 156 7.80 -12.89 -18.78
N LYS A 157 8.57 -13.91 -19.20
CA LYS A 157 8.21 -14.83 -20.29
C LYS A 157 6.94 -15.66 -20.03
N ALA A 158 6.58 -15.87 -18.75
CA ALA A 158 5.35 -16.56 -18.39
C ALA A 158 4.09 -15.70 -18.53
N PHE A 159 4.25 -14.38 -18.68
CA PHE A 159 3.17 -13.41 -18.79
C PHE A 159 3.35 -12.60 -20.07
N PRO A 160 3.16 -13.22 -21.25
CA PRO A 160 3.41 -12.57 -22.52
C PRO A 160 2.47 -11.37 -22.72
N VAL A 161 3.08 -10.26 -23.09
CA VAL A 161 2.44 -9.02 -23.55
C VAL A 161 2.68 -8.87 -25.06
N ARG A 162 2.11 -7.84 -25.68
CA ARG A 162 2.29 -7.60 -27.11
C ARG A 162 3.67 -7.01 -27.38
N ASP A 163 4.15 -7.16 -28.61
CA ASP A 163 5.41 -6.55 -29.01
C ASP A 163 5.37 -5.03 -28.85
N GLY A 164 6.37 -4.49 -28.16
CA GLY A 164 6.49 -3.05 -27.89
C GLY A 164 5.68 -2.54 -26.69
N ASP A 165 4.98 -3.43 -25.97
CA ASP A 165 4.35 -3.09 -24.69
C ASP A 165 5.41 -2.77 -23.62
N ALA A 166 5.00 -1.96 -22.65
CA ALA A 166 5.84 -1.57 -21.53
C ALA A 166 5.64 -2.50 -20.32
N VAL A 167 6.49 -2.35 -19.31
CA VAL A 167 6.51 -3.21 -18.11
C VAL A 167 5.19 -3.15 -17.32
N ASP A 168 4.46 -2.04 -17.36
CA ASP A 168 3.15 -1.91 -16.72
C ASP A 168 2.11 -2.91 -17.24
N GLU A 169 2.11 -3.22 -18.53
CA GLU A 169 1.23 -4.24 -19.11
C GLU A 169 1.55 -5.64 -18.58
N VAL A 170 2.82 -5.94 -18.31
CA VAL A 170 3.22 -7.21 -17.67
C VAL A 170 2.74 -7.23 -16.23
N LEU A 171 2.94 -6.13 -15.49
CA LEU A 171 2.53 -6.00 -14.09
C LEU A 171 1.01 -6.21 -13.90
N LYS A 172 0.18 -5.70 -14.82
CA LYS A 172 -1.29 -5.92 -14.82
C LYS A 172 -1.70 -7.39 -14.95
N LYS A 173 -0.83 -8.25 -15.49
CA LYS A 173 -1.07 -9.70 -15.62
C LYS A 173 -0.55 -10.49 -14.41
N LEU A 174 0.22 -9.85 -13.54
CA LEU A 174 0.79 -10.50 -12.37
C LEU A 174 -0.28 -10.68 -11.28
N PRO A 175 -0.33 -11.86 -10.65
CA PRO A 175 -1.28 -12.14 -9.58
C PRO A 175 -0.92 -11.30 -8.34
N GLY A 176 -1.93 -10.76 -7.65
CA GLY A 176 -1.74 -9.95 -6.44
C GLY A 176 -1.01 -8.61 -6.67
N ILE A 177 -0.90 -8.19 -7.93
CA ILE A 177 -0.36 -6.89 -8.33
C ILE A 177 -1.50 -6.10 -8.96
N LYS A 178 -1.71 -4.87 -8.47
CA LYS A 178 -2.59 -3.91 -9.13
C LYS A 178 -1.76 -2.75 -9.66
N VAL A 179 -2.14 -2.27 -10.83
CA VAL A 179 -1.57 -1.06 -11.44
C VAL A 179 -2.74 -0.16 -11.74
N ASP A 180 -2.85 0.95 -11.02
CA ASP A 180 -3.94 1.90 -11.22
C ASP A 180 -3.78 2.72 -12.52
N LYS A 181 -4.76 3.57 -12.81
CA LYS A 181 -4.79 4.44 -14.00
C LYS A 181 -3.54 5.32 -14.12
N ASP A 182 -2.97 5.71 -12.97
CA ASP A 182 -1.81 6.58 -12.88
C ASP A 182 -0.49 5.84 -13.01
N GLY A 183 -0.53 4.52 -12.91
CA GLY A 183 0.63 3.64 -12.96
C GLY A 183 1.23 3.37 -11.59
N ASN A 184 0.55 3.75 -10.50
CA ASN A 184 0.99 3.35 -9.17
C ASN A 184 0.79 1.85 -9.05
N VAL A 185 1.83 1.17 -8.56
CA VAL A 185 1.83 -0.27 -8.41
C VAL A 185 1.59 -0.58 -6.95
N THR A 186 0.61 -1.43 -6.67
CA THR A 186 0.47 -2.06 -5.35
C THR A 186 0.81 -3.53 -5.49
N SER A 187 1.68 -4.01 -4.60
CA SER A 187 2.02 -5.41 -4.49
C SER A 187 1.57 -5.90 -3.13
N GLN A 188 0.65 -6.86 -3.16
CA GLN A 188 0.10 -7.45 -1.95
C GLN A 188 -0.48 -6.41 -0.97
N GLY A 189 -1.29 -5.48 -1.48
CA GLY A 189 -1.93 -4.42 -0.68
C GLY A 189 -0.99 -3.30 -0.22
N SER A 190 0.33 -3.43 -0.43
CA SER A 190 1.32 -2.41 -0.09
C SER A 190 1.77 -1.65 -1.34
N PRO A 191 1.84 -0.31 -1.32
CA PRO A 191 2.33 0.46 -2.45
C PRO A 191 3.82 0.17 -2.70
N VAL A 192 4.17 -0.05 -3.96
CA VAL A 192 5.57 -0.16 -4.39
C VAL A 192 6.13 1.24 -4.47
N THR A 193 6.99 1.59 -3.51
CA THR A 193 7.52 2.95 -3.37
C THR A 193 8.82 3.17 -4.13
N LYS A 194 9.47 2.08 -4.56
CA LYS A 194 10.81 2.12 -5.13
C LYS A 194 10.99 1.11 -6.24
N ILE A 195 11.75 1.51 -7.27
CA ILE A 195 12.13 0.64 -8.38
C ILE A 195 13.65 0.44 -8.41
N ARG A 196 14.05 -0.79 -8.72
CA ARG A 196 15.44 -1.19 -8.95
C ARG A 196 15.57 -1.81 -10.33
N VAL A 197 16.72 -1.61 -10.96
CA VAL A 197 17.10 -2.28 -12.21
C VAL A 197 18.40 -3.03 -11.99
N ASN A 198 18.38 -4.36 -12.18
CA ASN A 198 19.47 -5.26 -11.86
C ASN A 198 19.98 -5.05 -10.42
N GLY A 199 19.07 -5.00 -9.45
CA GLY A 199 19.38 -4.93 -8.01
C GLY A 199 19.85 -3.57 -7.49
N LYS A 200 19.91 -2.53 -8.32
CA LYS A 200 20.32 -1.18 -7.95
C LYS A 200 19.20 -0.17 -8.12
N ASP A 201 19.19 0.85 -7.29
CA ASP A 201 18.13 1.86 -7.26
C ASP A 201 18.08 2.63 -8.59
N PHE A 202 16.89 2.74 -9.17
CA PHE A 202 16.67 3.60 -10.33
C PHE A 202 16.15 4.94 -9.82
N PHE A 203 17.02 5.94 -9.77
CA PHE A 203 16.71 7.16 -9.05
C PHE A 203 15.86 8.15 -9.83
N GLY A 204 15.22 9.00 -9.05
CA GLY A 204 14.75 10.28 -9.55
C GLY A 204 13.51 10.25 -10.43
N THR A 205 12.95 9.08 -10.67
CA THR A 205 11.74 8.90 -11.45
C THR A 205 10.79 8.07 -10.62
N ASP A 206 9.52 8.48 -10.51
CA ASP A 206 8.52 7.68 -9.80
C ASP A 206 8.34 6.30 -10.48
N VAL A 207 7.92 5.29 -9.70
CA VAL A 207 7.76 3.91 -10.18
C VAL A 207 6.86 3.87 -11.42
N ALA A 208 5.75 4.62 -11.39
CA ALA A 208 4.78 4.71 -12.47
C ALA A 208 5.41 5.13 -13.80
N THR A 209 6.28 6.15 -13.78
CA THR A 209 7.02 6.59 -14.95
C THR A 209 7.98 5.52 -15.42
N ALA A 210 8.73 4.87 -14.52
CA ALA A 210 9.70 3.89 -14.95
C ALA A 210 9.03 2.71 -15.68
N ILE A 211 7.93 2.17 -15.12
CA ILE A 211 7.25 0.97 -15.67
C ILE A 211 6.49 1.23 -16.97
N LYS A 212 5.89 2.42 -17.15
CA LYS A 212 5.17 2.79 -18.38
C LYS A 212 6.09 2.96 -19.59
N ASN A 213 7.40 2.96 -19.35
CA ASN A 213 8.41 3.42 -20.30
C ASN A 213 9.56 2.43 -20.52
N LEU A 214 9.76 1.49 -19.60
CA LEU A 214 10.67 0.37 -19.81
C LEU A 214 10.00 -0.65 -20.75
N PRO A 215 10.67 -1.08 -21.84
CA PRO A 215 10.15 -2.13 -22.70
C PRO A 215 10.00 -3.45 -21.94
N ALA A 216 8.88 -4.15 -22.12
CA ALA A 216 8.64 -5.43 -21.44
C ALA A 216 9.56 -6.55 -21.95
N ASP A 217 9.94 -6.52 -23.22
CA ASP A 217 10.70 -7.56 -23.92
C ASP A 217 12.16 -7.69 -23.46
N ILE A 218 12.70 -6.67 -22.78
CA ILE A 218 14.05 -6.73 -22.21
C ILE A 218 14.08 -7.29 -20.78
N ILE A 219 12.93 -7.46 -20.15
CA ILE A 219 12.83 -7.89 -18.76
C ILE A 219 12.81 -9.41 -18.71
N LYS A 220 13.72 -9.97 -17.90
CA LYS A 220 13.77 -11.39 -17.57
C LYS A 220 12.83 -11.74 -16.42
N ASN A 221 12.93 -10.97 -15.33
CA ASN A 221 12.12 -11.17 -14.13
C ASN A 221 11.67 -9.85 -13.52
N LEU A 222 10.49 -9.90 -12.90
CA LEU A 222 9.95 -8.86 -12.03
C LEU A 222 9.95 -9.39 -10.59
N GLN A 223 10.67 -8.72 -9.70
CA GLN A 223 10.85 -9.14 -8.31
C GLN A 223 10.22 -8.12 -7.38
N PHE A 224 9.26 -8.55 -6.58
CA PHE A 224 8.71 -7.73 -5.50
C PHE A 224 9.41 -8.12 -4.21
N ILE A 225 10.18 -7.19 -3.68
CA ILE A 225 11.07 -7.38 -2.54
C ILE A 225 10.50 -6.64 -1.33
N ASP A 226 10.38 -7.36 -0.22
CA ASP A 226 10.18 -6.78 1.11
C ASP A 226 11.55 -6.30 1.65
N ASP A 227 11.86 -5.01 1.46
CA ASP A 227 13.14 -4.43 1.83
C ASP A 227 13.11 -3.86 3.26
N TYR A 228 13.80 -4.55 4.17
CA TYR A 228 13.96 -4.14 5.58
C TYR A 228 15.23 -3.31 5.82
N GLY A 229 15.90 -2.84 4.77
CA GLY A 229 17.11 -2.02 4.83
C GLY A 229 18.43 -2.81 4.83
N ASP A 230 19.54 -2.09 4.78
CA ASP A 230 20.89 -2.65 4.57
C ASP A 230 21.33 -3.60 5.69
N GLN A 231 20.96 -3.31 6.95
CA GLN A 231 21.23 -4.21 8.09
C GLN A 231 20.55 -5.56 7.89
N ALA A 232 19.28 -5.58 7.50
CA ALA A 232 18.55 -6.82 7.26
C ALA A 232 19.14 -7.60 6.07
N LYS A 233 19.52 -6.90 4.99
CA LYS A 233 20.16 -7.51 3.81
C LYS A 233 21.45 -8.25 4.15
N LEU A 234 22.24 -7.74 5.10
CA LEU A 234 23.53 -8.35 5.47
C LEU A 234 23.43 -9.37 6.60
N THR A 235 22.54 -9.15 7.57
CA THR A 235 22.40 -9.99 8.76
C THR A 235 21.32 -11.05 8.63
N GLY A 236 20.38 -10.88 7.70
CA GLY A 236 19.14 -11.65 7.59
C GLY A 236 18.07 -11.24 8.61
N ILE A 237 18.34 -10.22 9.44
CA ILE A 237 17.47 -9.87 10.56
C ILE A 237 16.63 -8.65 10.24
N LYS A 238 15.33 -8.86 10.30
CA LYS A 238 14.32 -7.89 9.89
C LYS A 238 13.81 -7.14 11.10
N THR A 239 13.81 -5.82 11.02
CA THR A 239 13.26 -4.92 12.04
C THR A 239 12.35 -3.90 11.39
N GLY A 240 11.24 -3.57 12.05
CA GLY A 240 10.23 -2.69 11.48
C GLY A 240 9.43 -3.33 10.34
N GLU A 241 8.63 -2.48 9.68
CA GLU A 241 7.87 -2.82 8.47
C GLU A 241 8.76 -2.68 7.22
N PRO A 242 8.65 -3.56 6.22
CA PRO A 242 9.44 -3.46 5.00
C PRO A 242 8.92 -2.38 4.05
N GLU A 243 9.82 -1.79 3.26
CA GLU A 243 9.45 -1.07 2.04
C GLU A 243 9.26 -2.06 0.88
N LYS A 244 8.18 -1.94 0.11
CA LYS A 244 7.98 -2.74 -1.10
C LYS A 244 8.78 -2.15 -2.26
N VAL A 245 9.70 -2.94 -2.80
CA VAL A 245 10.57 -2.57 -3.92
C VAL A 245 10.29 -3.47 -5.13
N LEU A 246 10.08 -2.87 -6.30
CA LEU A 246 10.05 -3.59 -7.58
C LEU A 246 11.44 -3.62 -8.19
N ASN A 247 12.09 -4.79 -8.22
CA ASN A 247 13.34 -4.98 -8.93
C ASN A 247 13.10 -5.65 -10.30
N LEU A 248 13.54 -5.00 -11.35
CA LEU A 248 13.48 -5.50 -12.72
C LEU A 248 14.85 -6.04 -13.12
N THR A 249 14.94 -7.32 -13.46
CA THR A 249 16.18 -7.91 -13.97
C THR A 249 16.13 -8.01 -15.48
N ILE A 250 17.15 -7.52 -16.16
CA ILE A 250 17.26 -7.50 -17.62
C ILE A 250 17.78 -8.85 -18.12
N GLU A 251 17.32 -9.27 -19.30
CA GLU A 251 17.86 -10.45 -19.99
C GLU A 251 19.36 -10.29 -20.30
N GLU A 252 20.14 -11.37 -20.14
CA GLU A 252 21.61 -11.30 -20.25
C GLU A 252 22.09 -10.87 -21.64
N ASP A 253 21.43 -11.32 -22.70
CA ASP A 253 21.71 -10.91 -24.09
C ASP A 253 21.29 -9.47 -24.39
N LYS A 254 20.46 -8.87 -23.52
CA LYS A 254 19.96 -7.49 -23.63
C LYS A 254 20.74 -6.48 -22.78
N LYS A 255 21.77 -6.91 -22.04
CA LYS A 255 22.69 -6.02 -21.29
C LYS A 255 23.68 -5.23 -22.18
N LYS A 256 23.62 -5.42 -23.50
CA LYS A 256 24.37 -4.64 -24.50
C LYS A 256 23.38 -4.08 -25.51
N GLY A 257 23.16 -2.77 -25.46
CA GLY A 257 22.19 -2.12 -26.33
C GLY A 257 21.73 -0.77 -25.85
N TYR A 258 20.73 -0.23 -26.53
CA TYR A 258 20.06 0.99 -26.14
C TYR A 258 18.59 0.95 -26.55
N PHE A 259 17.79 1.73 -25.84
CA PHE A 259 16.44 2.06 -26.26
C PHE A 259 16.17 3.54 -26.02
N ALA A 260 15.31 4.12 -26.86
CA ALA A 260 14.82 5.47 -26.72
C ALA A 260 13.35 5.53 -27.11
N ARG A 261 12.57 6.36 -26.40
CA ARG A 261 11.19 6.67 -26.73
C ARG A 261 11.02 8.18 -26.69
N ALA A 262 10.53 8.74 -27.79
CA ALA A 262 10.10 10.13 -27.87
C ALA A 262 8.60 10.16 -28.14
N SER A 263 7.88 11.07 -27.52
CA SER A 263 6.48 11.36 -27.85
C SER A 263 6.24 12.85 -27.79
N ALA A 264 5.52 13.39 -28.76
CA ALA A 264 5.11 14.79 -28.79
C ALA A 264 3.63 14.86 -29.14
N GLY A 265 2.86 15.56 -28.32
CA GLY A 265 1.43 15.74 -28.47
C GLY A 265 1.03 17.20 -28.38
N VAL A 266 0.09 17.59 -29.25
CA VAL A 266 -0.54 18.91 -29.29
C VAL A 266 -2.05 18.73 -29.24
N GLY A 267 -2.73 19.61 -28.53
CA GLY A 267 -4.15 19.57 -28.33
C GLY A 267 -4.79 20.95 -28.39
N ASN A 268 -6.11 20.99 -28.44
CA ASN A 268 -6.86 22.24 -28.28
C ASN A 268 -6.68 22.80 -26.86
N SER A 269 -7.12 24.05 -26.62
CA SER A 269 -6.98 24.73 -25.32
C SER A 269 -5.53 24.84 -24.86
N ASP A 270 -4.61 25.08 -25.81
CA ASP A 270 -3.16 25.24 -25.62
C ASP A 270 -2.49 24.07 -24.88
N ARG A 271 -3.00 22.85 -25.07
CA ARG A 271 -2.48 21.64 -24.42
C ARG A 271 -1.34 21.03 -25.21
N TYR A 272 -0.29 20.62 -24.51
CA TYR A 272 0.82 19.88 -25.09
C TYR A 272 1.37 18.85 -24.09
N ASN A 273 2.00 17.82 -24.65
CA ASN A 273 2.73 16.81 -23.90
C ASN A 273 3.90 16.28 -24.73
N THR A 274 5.11 16.60 -24.31
CA THR A 274 6.34 16.10 -24.91
C THR A 274 7.12 15.30 -23.88
N ASN A 275 7.59 14.13 -24.27
CA ASN A 275 8.50 13.35 -23.46
C ASN A 275 9.59 12.70 -24.34
N ILE A 276 10.81 12.67 -23.83
CA ILE A 276 11.95 11.99 -24.43
C ILE A 276 12.62 11.16 -23.33
N ARG A 277 12.85 9.88 -23.59
CA ARG A 277 13.55 8.98 -22.68
C ARG A 277 14.52 8.13 -23.44
N GLY A 278 15.64 7.82 -22.80
CA GLY A 278 16.66 6.95 -23.36
C GLY A 278 17.35 6.15 -22.27
N ASN A 279 17.81 4.96 -22.65
CA ASN A 279 18.70 4.15 -21.83
C ASN A 279 19.76 3.50 -22.72
N SER A 280 20.99 3.47 -22.23
CA SER A 280 22.09 2.75 -22.85
C SER A 280 22.73 1.82 -21.82
N MET A 281 23.03 0.60 -22.25
CA MET A 281 23.62 -0.46 -21.45
C MET A 281 24.86 -1.00 -22.14
N LYS A 282 25.97 -1.05 -21.41
CA LYS A 282 27.24 -1.64 -21.85
C LYS A 282 27.81 -2.51 -20.72
N GLY A 283 27.30 -3.73 -20.61
CA GLY A 283 27.65 -4.62 -19.51
C GLY A 283 27.03 -4.13 -18.21
N GLU A 284 27.84 -3.88 -17.19
CA GLU A 284 27.38 -3.36 -15.89
C GLU A 284 27.20 -1.83 -15.87
N GLN A 285 27.67 -1.14 -16.90
CA GLN A 285 27.44 0.30 -17.06
C GLN A 285 26.05 0.55 -17.65
N GLN A 286 25.28 1.41 -16.99
CA GLN A 286 23.97 1.85 -17.44
C GLN A 286 23.84 3.37 -17.33
N ILE A 287 23.35 4.00 -18.39
CA ILE A 287 23.07 5.43 -18.45
C ILE A 287 21.61 5.61 -18.87
N SER A 288 20.86 6.42 -18.13
CA SER A 288 19.46 6.71 -18.41
C SER A 288 19.21 8.21 -18.45
N PHE A 289 18.33 8.64 -19.34
CA PHE A 289 17.84 10.00 -19.44
C PHE A 289 16.31 9.99 -19.53
N ASP A 290 15.66 10.92 -18.83
CA ASP A 290 14.25 11.25 -18.97
C ASP A 290 14.09 12.76 -19.09
N GLY A 291 13.22 13.20 -19.98
CA GLY A 291 12.80 14.58 -20.14
C GLY A 291 11.31 14.62 -20.42
N THR A 292 10.57 15.44 -19.69
CA THR A 292 9.13 15.64 -19.88
C THR A 292 8.79 17.12 -19.83
N SER A 293 7.97 17.59 -20.75
CA SER A 293 7.38 18.94 -20.73
C SER A 293 5.89 18.81 -21.09
N ALA A 294 5.01 19.13 -20.15
CA ALA A 294 3.56 18.92 -20.33
C ALA A 294 2.73 19.88 -19.48
N ASN A 295 1.55 20.26 -19.98
CA ASN A 295 0.56 21.09 -19.27
C ASN A 295 -0.86 20.49 -19.28
N ALA A 296 -0.95 19.19 -19.57
CA ALA A 296 -2.20 18.48 -19.82
C ALA A 296 -2.62 17.55 -18.66
N ASN A 297 -2.02 17.69 -17.46
CA ASN A 297 -2.26 16.85 -16.27
C ASN A 297 -2.52 15.36 -16.60
N MET A 298 -1.80 14.80 -17.59
CA MET A 298 -2.11 13.48 -18.19
C MET A 298 -1.74 12.29 -17.30
N ARG A 299 -1.25 12.56 -16.10
CA ARG A 299 -1.09 11.60 -15.02
C ARG A 299 -2.04 12.06 -13.94
N GLY A 300 -3.01 11.24 -13.56
CA GLY A 300 -4.01 11.50 -12.51
C GLY A 300 -3.41 11.60 -11.11
N GLY A 301 -2.26 12.27 -10.97
CA GLY A 301 -1.95 12.99 -9.76
C GLY A 301 -3.08 14.00 -9.54
N GLY A 302 -4.06 13.58 -8.73
CA GLY A 302 -5.20 14.35 -8.26
C GLY A 302 -4.78 15.49 -7.34
N GLY A 303 -3.81 16.29 -7.78
CA GLY A 303 -3.50 17.58 -7.21
C GLY A 303 -4.55 18.59 -7.66
N ASP A 304 -4.87 19.51 -6.76
CA ASP A 304 -5.79 20.58 -7.04
C ASP A 304 -5.18 21.58 -8.02
N GLY A 305 -5.90 21.93 -9.09
CA GLY A 305 -5.48 22.95 -10.05
C GLY A 305 -4.94 22.44 -11.39
N ILE A 306 -4.45 23.38 -12.19
CA ILE A 306 -3.87 23.13 -13.52
C ILE A 306 -2.36 23.26 -13.39
N THR A 307 -1.64 22.17 -13.65
CA THR A 307 -0.19 22.10 -13.50
C THR A 307 0.52 22.04 -14.86
N THR A 308 1.53 22.87 -15.04
CA THR A 308 2.55 22.74 -16.10
C THR A 308 3.82 22.20 -15.46
N ARG A 309 4.37 21.13 -16.04
CA ARG A 309 5.49 20.38 -15.50
C ARG A 309 6.60 20.22 -16.54
N ASN A 310 7.80 20.62 -16.16
CA ASN A 310 9.03 20.38 -16.91
C ASN A 310 10.00 19.58 -16.03
N VAL A 311 10.32 18.37 -16.44
CA VAL A 311 11.21 17.45 -15.71
C VAL A 311 12.36 17.06 -16.62
N ALA A 312 13.55 16.98 -16.04
CA ALA A 312 14.69 16.33 -16.66
C ALA A 312 15.41 15.49 -15.61
N GLY A 313 15.80 14.27 -15.96
CA GLY A 313 16.45 13.30 -15.08
C GLY A 313 17.58 12.59 -15.79
N LEU A 314 18.68 12.38 -15.07
CA LEU A 314 19.84 11.60 -15.49
C LEU A 314 20.16 10.56 -14.43
N ASN A 315 20.45 9.35 -14.87
CA ASN A 315 20.87 8.27 -14.00
C ASN A 315 22.12 7.60 -14.56
N TYR A 316 23.10 7.34 -13.70
CA TYR A 316 24.31 6.61 -14.01
C TYR A 316 24.51 5.48 -13.00
N LYS A 317 24.88 4.31 -13.49
CA LYS A 317 25.27 3.17 -12.67
C LYS A 317 26.48 2.48 -13.28
N ASN A 318 27.40 2.03 -12.43
CA ASN A 318 28.48 1.15 -12.84
C ASN A 318 28.96 0.23 -11.70
N GLU A 319 29.35 -0.99 -12.06
CA GLU A 319 30.16 -1.87 -11.20
C GLU A 319 31.63 -1.76 -11.65
N PHE A 320 32.42 -0.98 -10.92
CA PHE A 320 33.83 -0.75 -11.26
C PHE A 320 34.71 -1.99 -11.00
N SER A 321 34.33 -2.81 -10.02
CA SER A 321 34.93 -4.11 -9.73
C SER A 321 33.95 -4.98 -8.93
N SER A 322 34.31 -6.24 -8.68
CA SER A 322 33.53 -7.12 -7.78
C SER A 322 33.40 -6.59 -6.34
N LYS A 323 34.27 -5.64 -5.94
CA LYS A 323 34.28 -5.01 -4.62
C LYS A 323 33.63 -3.63 -4.59
N LEU A 324 33.60 -2.90 -5.71
CA LEU A 324 33.21 -1.49 -5.75
C LEU A 324 32.14 -1.26 -6.81
N SER A 325 30.99 -0.74 -6.39
CA SER A 325 29.92 -0.30 -7.28
C SER A 325 29.42 1.08 -6.86
N ALA A 326 29.03 1.89 -7.83
CA ALA A 326 28.37 3.17 -7.56
C ALA A 326 27.21 3.42 -8.51
N ASP A 327 26.22 4.13 -8.00
CA ASP A 327 25.08 4.64 -8.75
C ASP A 327 24.78 6.06 -8.28
N ALA A 328 24.35 6.91 -9.22
CA ALA A 328 24.02 8.30 -8.97
C ALA A 328 22.92 8.77 -9.92
N GLY A 329 22.11 9.71 -9.45
CA GLY A 329 21.07 10.34 -10.23
C GLY A 329 20.99 11.83 -9.96
N TYR A 330 20.56 12.58 -10.97
CA TYR A 330 20.25 14.00 -10.89
C TYR A 330 18.90 14.26 -11.54
N ASN A 331 18.07 15.07 -10.90
CA ASN A 331 16.84 15.57 -11.48
C ASN A 331 16.68 17.07 -11.32
N PHE A 332 16.01 17.63 -12.32
CA PHE A 332 15.40 18.93 -12.29
C PHE A 332 13.89 18.79 -12.48
N ASN A 333 13.11 19.56 -11.72
CA ASN A 333 11.67 19.64 -11.85
C ASN A 333 11.23 21.10 -11.69
N ASN A 334 10.53 21.63 -12.69
CA ASN A 334 9.80 22.88 -12.63
C ASN A 334 8.30 22.59 -12.71
N ASN A 335 7.57 22.93 -11.65
CA ASN A 335 6.13 22.78 -11.55
C ASN A 335 5.48 24.14 -11.34
N LYS A 336 4.67 24.56 -12.31
CA LYS A 336 3.80 25.72 -12.20
C LYS A 336 2.38 25.25 -11.98
N ASN A 337 1.77 25.60 -10.86
CA ASN A 337 0.40 25.20 -10.55
C ASN A 337 -0.50 26.42 -10.31
N ASN A 338 -1.71 26.38 -10.87
CA ASN A 338 -2.75 27.38 -10.67
C ASN A 338 -4.03 26.71 -10.12
N THR A 339 -4.31 26.95 -8.85
CA THR A 339 -5.43 26.38 -8.12
C THR A 339 -6.43 27.47 -7.77
N ILE A 340 -7.61 27.38 -8.38
CA ILE A 340 -8.78 28.19 -8.03
C ILE A 340 -9.67 27.29 -7.20
N SER A 341 -9.97 27.71 -5.97
CA SER A 341 -10.78 26.95 -5.04
C SER A 341 -11.94 27.77 -4.47
N SER A 342 -13.07 27.10 -4.26
CA SER A 342 -14.16 27.56 -3.42
C SER A 342 -14.28 26.60 -2.24
N THR A 343 -14.27 27.13 -1.03
CA THR A 343 -14.32 26.35 0.20
C THR A 343 -15.45 26.85 1.07
N TYR A 344 -16.33 25.96 1.48
CA TYR A 344 -17.39 26.22 2.44
C TYR A 344 -17.08 25.44 3.72
N THR A 345 -16.80 26.17 4.80
CA THR A 345 -16.52 25.58 6.12
C THR A 345 -17.67 25.87 7.06
N GLN A 346 -18.21 24.84 7.70
CA GLN A 346 -19.14 24.97 8.82
C GLN A 346 -18.47 24.45 10.08
N SER A 347 -18.21 25.33 11.04
CA SER A 347 -17.75 24.97 12.37
C SER A 347 -18.92 25.06 13.36
N VAL A 348 -19.14 24.05 14.18
CA VAL A 348 -20.09 24.11 15.29
C VAL A 348 -19.33 24.43 16.58
N LEU A 349 -19.66 25.55 17.21
CA LEU A 349 -19.11 26.03 18.47
C LEU A 349 -20.18 25.98 19.57
N GLN A 350 -19.85 26.38 20.79
CA GLN A 350 -20.82 26.50 21.88
C GLN A 350 -20.87 27.94 22.40
N ASP A 351 -22.04 28.36 22.90
CA ASP A 351 -22.15 29.59 23.70
C ASP A 351 -21.84 29.31 25.19
N ALA A 352 -21.87 30.37 26.02
CA ALA A 352 -21.65 30.24 27.46
C ALA A 352 -22.69 29.34 28.16
N GLY A 353 -23.86 29.14 27.54
CA GLY A 353 -24.93 28.23 27.98
C GLY A 353 -24.85 26.83 27.37
N GLN A 354 -23.75 26.49 26.68
CA GLN A 354 -23.54 25.21 25.97
C GLN A 354 -24.49 24.98 24.77
N ASN A 355 -25.17 26.02 24.27
CA ASN A 355 -25.99 25.89 23.07
C ASN A 355 -25.11 25.88 21.81
N PRO A 356 -25.44 25.07 20.78
CA PRO A 356 -24.68 25.04 19.54
C PRO A 356 -24.77 26.37 18.79
N LEU A 357 -23.61 26.86 18.34
CA LEU A 357 -23.46 28.03 17.48
C LEU A 357 -22.80 27.64 16.16
N ASN A 358 -23.45 27.93 15.04
CA ASN A 358 -22.86 27.68 13.72
C ASN A 358 -22.00 28.89 13.31
N ARG A 359 -20.72 28.65 13.07
CA ARG A 359 -19.83 29.58 12.38
C ARG A 359 -19.63 29.08 10.95
N LEU A 360 -20.02 29.88 9.96
CA LEU A 360 -19.91 29.54 8.55
C LEU A 360 -18.83 30.40 7.91
N GLU A 361 -18.00 29.81 7.05
CA GLU A 361 -16.99 30.52 6.27
C GLU A 361 -17.07 30.11 4.80
N ASP A 362 -17.44 31.05 3.93
CA ASP A 362 -17.34 30.92 2.46
C ASP A 362 -16.05 31.60 2.01
N ALA A 363 -15.09 30.82 1.52
CA ALA A 363 -13.79 31.27 1.08
C ALA A 363 -13.56 30.97 -0.40
N ARG A 364 -13.13 31.98 -1.15
CA ARG A 364 -12.68 31.84 -2.54
C ARG A 364 -11.22 32.22 -2.63
N ASN A 365 -10.45 31.40 -3.34
CA ASN A 365 -9.02 31.56 -3.37
C ASN A 365 -8.45 31.23 -4.76
N ASN A 366 -7.42 31.98 -5.16
CA ASN A 366 -6.64 31.75 -6.35
C ASN A 366 -5.16 31.72 -5.97
N SER A 367 -4.59 30.51 -5.98
CA SER A 367 -3.21 30.22 -5.63
C SER A 367 -2.41 29.88 -6.87
N LYS A 368 -1.38 30.68 -7.15
CA LYS A 368 -0.38 30.43 -8.19
C LYS A 368 0.93 30.07 -7.51
N SER A 369 1.55 28.98 -7.92
CA SER A 369 2.87 28.56 -7.43
C SER A 369 3.79 28.21 -8.60
N ASP A 370 5.07 28.55 -8.46
CA ASP A 370 6.15 28.14 -9.36
C ASP A 370 7.26 27.54 -8.48
N ASN A 371 7.44 26.23 -8.62
CA ASN A 371 8.41 25.46 -7.85
C ASN A 371 9.52 24.96 -8.77
N TYR A 372 10.76 25.27 -8.43
CA TYR A 372 11.95 24.68 -9.03
C TYR A 372 12.59 23.76 -8.00
N SER A 373 12.88 22.54 -8.40
CA SER A 373 13.44 21.51 -7.55
C SER A 373 14.61 20.86 -8.26
N HIS A 374 15.76 20.84 -7.59
CA HIS A 374 16.93 20.07 -7.95
C HIS A 374 17.10 18.95 -6.94
N TRP A 375 17.35 17.74 -7.43
CA TRP A 375 17.63 16.58 -6.59
C TRP A 375 18.87 15.87 -7.13
N PHE A 376 19.77 15.50 -6.23
CA PHE A 376 20.92 14.66 -6.51
C PHE A 376 20.97 13.55 -5.45
N GLY A 377 21.20 12.33 -5.86
CA GLY A 377 21.43 11.24 -4.92
C GLY A 377 22.34 10.19 -5.51
N GLY A 378 22.88 9.33 -4.64
CA GLY A 378 23.66 8.19 -5.09
C GLY A 378 23.91 7.18 -4.00
N ASN A 379 24.51 6.06 -4.39
CA ASN A 379 25.06 5.05 -3.50
C ASN A 379 26.49 4.72 -3.93
N LEU A 380 27.38 4.61 -2.96
CA LEU A 380 28.68 3.99 -3.09
C LEU A 380 28.71 2.75 -2.20
N GLU A 381 28.86 1.57 -2.81
CA GLU A 381 28.98 0.31 -2.06
C GLU A 381 30.38 -0.25 -2.22
N TYR A 382 31.03 -0.53 -1.09
CA TYR A 382 32.37 -1.09 -1.03
C TYR A 382 32.41 -2.35 -0.14
N LYS A 383 32.60 -3.50 -0.79
CA LYS A 383 32.88 -4.79 -0.15
C LYS A 383 34.39 -4.89 0.06
N ILE A 384 34.88 -4.36 1.18
CA ILE A 384 36.31 -4.34 1.53
C ILE A 384 36.89 -5.77 1.44
N ASP A 385 36.18 -6.71 2.05
CA ASP A 385 36.42 -8.15 2.02
C ASP A 385 35.09 -8.92 2.20
N THR A 386 35.15 -10.20 2.56
CA THR A 386 33.96 -11.06 2.77
C THR A 386 33.20 -10.77 4.07
N MET A 387 33.81 -10.06 5.02
CA MET A 387 33.30 -9.75 6.35
C MET A 387 32.90 -8.28 6.52
N ASN A 388 33.51 -7.38 5.75
CA ASN A 388 33.39 -5.93 5.90
C ASN A 388 32.66 -5.30 4.71
N TYR A 389 31.56 -4.61 5.00
CA TYR A 389 30.76 -3.89 4.00
C TYR A 389 30.56 -2.44 4.43
N LEU A 390 30.81 -1.52 3.51
CA LEU A 390 30.55 -0.09 3.67
C LEU A 390 29.61 0.40 2.57
N LYS A 391 28.61 1.18 2.94
CA LYS A 391 27.75 1.90 2.03
C LYS A 391 27.62 3.36 2.43
N ILE A 392 27.76 4.25 1.47
CA ILE A 392 27.57 5.69 1.63
C ILE A 392 26.50 6.13 0.65
N SER A 393 25.46 6.78 1.15
CA SER A 393 24.30 7.22 0.36
C SER A 393 24.03 8.71 0.57
N PRO A 394 24.68 9.59 -0.22
CA PRO A 394 24.37 11.02 -0.22
C PRO A 394 23.03 11.28 -0.93
N ASN A 395 22.31 12.30 -0.46
CA ASN A 395 21.07 12.79 -1.02
C ASN A 395 20.97 14.31 -0.75
N PHE A 396 21.02 15.11 -1.81
CA PHE A 396 20.94 16.55 -1.76
C PHE A 396 19.71 17.00 -2.54
N SER A 397 18.94 17.93 -1.98
CA SER A 397 17.87 18.60 -2.71
C SER A 397 17.88 20.09 -2.43
N TYR A 398 17.60 20.87 -3.47
CA TYR A 398 17.45 22.30 -3.38
C TYR A 398 16.15 22.69 -4.06
N ASN A 399 15.27 23.34 -3.32
CA ASN A 399 13.95 23.71 -3.78
C ASN A 399 13.78 25.22 -3.63
N THR A 400 13.24 25.86 -4.65
CA THR A 400 12.75 27.24 -4.56
C THR A 400 11.28 27.27 -4.95
N ASN A 401 10.48 28.04 -4.24
CA ASN A 401 9.06 28.16 -4.49
C ASN A 401 8.63 29.62 -4.37
N SER A 402 8.09 30.17 -5.44
CA SER A 402 7.39 31.45 -5.40
C SER A 402 5.88 31.19 -5.47
N GLY A 403 5.13 31.77 -4.56
CA GLY A 403 3.68 31.64 -4.48
C GLY A 403 3.01 33.01 -4.43
N ASN A 404 1.88 33.16 -5.12
CA ASN A 404 0.97 34.26 -4.94
C ASN A 404 -0.43 33.72 -4.67
N ASN A 405 -1.05 34.18 -3.60
CA ASN A 405 -2.34 33.72 -3.16
C ASN A 405 -3.27 34.92 -2.92
N THR A 406 -4.29 35.05 -3.76
CA THR A 406 -5.33 36.06 -3.59
C THR A 406 -6.63 35.40 -3.20
N GLY A 407 -7.26 35.84 -2.13
CA GLY A 407 -8.50 35.24 -1.66
C GLY A 407 -9.42 36.21 -0.95
N SER A 408 -10.68 35.80 -0.83
CA SER A 408 -11.70 36.49 -0.05
C SER A 408 -12.43 35.44 0.79
N SER A 409 -12.65 35.70 2.08
CA SER A 409 -13.52 34.88 2.91
C SER A 409 -14.57 35.71 3.62
N LEU A 410 -15.79 35.19 3.69
CA LEU A 410 -16.90 35.74 4.46
C LEU A 410 -17.19 34.79 5.61
N ILE A 411 -16.99 35.27 6.83
CA ILE A 411 -17.28 34.53 8.05
C ILE A 411 -18.57 35.09 8.64
N THR A 412 -19.55 34.23 8.90
CA THR A 412 -20.78 34.58 9.62
C THR A 412 -20.91 33.72 10.87
N GLN A 413 -21.36 34.36 11.95
CA GLN A 413 -21.67 33.69 13.21
C GLN A 413 -22.79 34.46 13.90
N ASP A 414 -23.97 33.85 14.02
CA ASP A 414 -25.19 34.51 14.50
C ASP A 414 -25.54 35.76 13.66
N THR A 415 -25.58 36.94 14.27
CA THR A 415 -25.76 38.23 13.58
C THR A 415 -24.44 38.85 13.10
N LEU A 416 -23.30 38.33 13.58
CA LEU A 416 -21.97 38.86 13.29
C LEU A 416 -21.52 38.38 11.91
N SER A 417 -20.89 39.30 11.15
CA SER A 417 -20.32 38.98 9.84
C SER A 417 -19.05 39.79 9.60
N THR A 418 -18.01 39.10 9.16
CA THR A 418 -16.72 39.68 8.81
C THR A 418 -16.28 39.18 7.44
N ARG A 419 -15.95 40.10 6.53
CA ARG A 419 -15.26 39.76 5.27
C ARG A 419 -13.77 40.04 5.40
N ARG A 420 -12.95 39.08 5.01
CA ARG A 420 -11.50 39.20 4.87
C ARG A 420 -11.12 39.15 3.39
N GLU A 421 -10.39 40.14 2.91
CA GLU A 421 -9.69 40.10 1.63
C GLU A 421 -8.21 39.90 1.90
N SER A 422 -7.57 38.95 1.23
CA SER A 422 -6.18 38.55 1.45
C SER A 422 -5.39 38.53 0.14
N ASN A 423 -4.18 39.06 0.18
CA ASN A 423 -3.19 38.98 -0.88
C ASN A 423 -1.84 38.64 -0.27
N ASN A 424 -1.37 37.42 -0.53
CA ASN A 424 -0.19 36.85 0.09
C ASN A 424 0.81 36.47 -0.99
N PHE A 425 1.93 37.17 -1.04
CA PHE A 425 3.09 36.77 -1.82
C PHE A 425 4.08 36.04 -0.92
N SER A 426 4.69 34.98 -1.42
CA SER A 426 5.76 34.29 -0.72
C SER A 426 6.85 33.84 -1.69
N ASN A 427 8.09 33.89 -1.23
CA ASN A 427 9.22 33.30 -1.91
C ASN A 427 10.02 32.51 -0.87
N SER A 428 10.23 31.23 -1.13
CA SER A 428 11.01 30.37 -0.26
C SER A 428 12.09 29.62 -1.01
N ASN A 429 13.17 29.34 -0.29
CA ASN A 429 14.20 28.41 -0.71
C ASN A 429 14.45 27.41 0.42
N ASN A 430 14.84 26.19 0.06
CA ASN A 430 15.15 25.15 1.02
C ASN A 430 16.23 24.23 0.46
N LEU A 431 17.39 24.22 1.12
CA LEU A 431 18.45 23.25 0.91
C LEU A 431 18.30 22.13 1.93
N ASN A 432 18.19 20.88 1.47
CA ASN A 432 18.28 19.70 2.31
C ASN A 432 19.47 18.84 1.85
N ALA A 433 20.37 18.55 2.77
CA ALA A 433 21.55 17.73 2.56
C ALA A 433 21.53 16.57 3.56
N ARG A 434 21.31 15.36 3.06
CA ARG A 434 21.30 14.13 3.85
C ARG A 434 22.43 13.21 3.39
N THR A 435 23.16 12.64 4.33
CA THR A 435 24.12 11.57 4.04
C THR A 435 23.89 10.43 5.01
N ASN A 436 23.68 9.23 4.47
CA ASN A 436 23.65 7.99 5.24
C ASN A 436 24.97 7.25 5.05
N VAL A 437 25.52 6.76 6.15
CA VAL A 437 26.69 5.89 6.18
C VAL A 437 26.28 4.63 6.92
N PHE A 438 26.54 3.47 6.32
CA PHE A 438 26.27 2.19 6.92
C PHE A 438 27.50 1.30 6.80
N TYR A 439 27.92 0.74 7.92
CA TYR A 439 29.04 -0.18 8.01
C TYR A 439 28.61 -1.45 8.71
N ASN A 440 29.10 -2.58 8.21
CA ASN A 440 28.80 -3.89 8.78
C ASN A 440 30.06 -4.75 8.83
N HIS A 441 30.28 -5.37 9.99
CA HIS A 441 31.31 -6.36 10.23
C HIS A 441 30.69 -7.70 10.65
N LYS A 442 30.88 -8.72 9.82
CA LYS A 442 30.53 -10.11 10.13
C LYS A 442 31.69 -10.77 10.86
N PHE A 443 31.40 -11.45 11.96
CA PHE A 443 32.41 -12.23 12.67
C PHE A 443 32.42 -13.69 12.17
N GLN A 444 33.49 -14.42 12.47
CA GLN A 444 33.62 -15.83 12.09
C GLN A 444 32.53 -16.72 12.71
N LYS A 445 32.05 -16.40 13.92
CA LYS A 445 30.93 -17.11 14.55
C LYS A 445 29.64 -16.81 13.78
N LYS A 446 29.02 -17.84 13.19
CA LYS A 446 27.79 -17.71 12.40
C LYS A 446 26.71 -16.96 13.17
N GLY A 447 26.19 -15.89 12.56
CA GLY A 447 25.14 -15.06 13.14
C GLY A 447 25.61 -14.05 14.20
N ARG A 448 26.93 -13.93 14.45
CA ARG A 448 27.49 -12.79 15.19
C ARG A 448 27.82 -11.66 14.23
N ASN A 449 27.33 -10.46 14.51
CA ASN A 449 27.47 -9.33 13.61
C ASN A 449 27.48 -7.99 14.37
N LEU A 450 28.27 -7.04 13.88
CA LEU A 450 28.24 -5.64 14.29
C LEU A 450 27.77 -4.79 13.11
N SER A 451 26.71 -4.02 13.31
CA SER A 451 26.23 -3.03 12.36
C SER A 451 26.35 -1.64 12.98
N SER A 452 26.83 -0.67 12.20
CA SER A 452 26.95 0.73 12.61
C SER A 452 26.36 1.61 11.53
N TRP A 453 25.65 2.65 11.94
CA TRP A 453 25.04 3.60 11.03
C TRP A 453 25.23 5.03 11.51
N GLY A 454 25.33 5.93 10.54
CA GLY A 454 25.37 7.38 10.74
C GLY A 454 24.45 8.06 9.74
N ASN A 455 23.61 8.96 10.22
CA ASN A 455 22.78 9.84 9.40
C ASN A 455 23.09 11.28 9.79
N ILE A 456 23.45 12.07 8.79
CA ILE A 456 23.59 13.53 8.89
C ILE A 456 22.47 14.12 8.05
N ASN A 457 21.66 15.00 8.62
CA ASN A 457 20.60 15.72 7.93
C ASN A 457 20.74 17.21 8.23
N TYR A 458 21.10 18.00 7.22
CA TYR A 458 21.17 19.45 7.32
C TYR A 458 20.07 20.06 6.45
N THR A 459 19.27 20.93 7.05
CA THR A 459 18.25 21.69 6.35
C THR A 459 18.46 23.17 6.60
N ASN A 460 18.45 23.97 5.53
CA ASN A 460 18.53 25.43 5.61
C ASN A 460 17.49 26.01 4.67
N GLY A 461 16.52 26.72 5.24
CA GLY A 461 15.41 27.28 4.49
C GLY A 461 15.20 28.76 4.79
N GLY A 462 15.11 29.57 3.73
CA GLY A 462 14.67 30.96 3.79
C GLY A 462 13.23 31.08 3.32
N ASN A 463 12.45 31.93 3.96
CA ASN A 463 11.12 32.31 3.55
C ASN A 463 10.94 33.83 3.68
N PHE A 464 10.60 34.46 2.58
CA PHE A 464 10.07 35.81 2.57
C PHE A 464 8.57 35.74 2.30
N GLY A 465 7.77 36.46 3.06
CA GLY A 465 6.33 36.58 2.88
C GLY A 465 5.88 38.03 2.99
N ASN A 466 5.03 38.45 2.07
CA ASN A 466 4.27 39.70 2.16
C ASN A 466 2.79 39.32 2.29
N VAL A 467 2.21 39.57 3.47
CA VAL A 467 0.84 39.19 3.83
C VAL A 467 0.03 40.46 4.00
N TYR A 468 -0.92 40.67 3.10
CA TYR A 468 -1.82 41.82 3.12
C TYR A 468 -3.26 41.38 3.32
N ASN A 469 -3.85 41.75 4.46
CA ASN A 469 -5.24 41.43 4.81
C ASN A 469 -6.04 42.72 5.06
N LYS A 470 -7.25 42.78 4.51
CA LYS A 470 -8.27 43.78 4.86
C LYS A 470 -9.47 43.11 5.51
N TYR A 471 -9.92 43.65 6.62
CA TYR A 471 -11.08 43.16 7.37
C TYR A 471 -12.20 44.20 7.34
N PHE A 472 -13.40 43.74 7.01
CA PHE A 472 -14.63 44.52 6.99
C PHE A 472 -15.64 43.84 7.91
N ASN A 473 -16.05 44.46 9.02
CA ASN A 473 -17.19 43.97 9.80
C ASN A 473 -18.44 44.72 9.37
N PHE A 474 -19.51 43.99 9.07
CA PHE A 474 -20.71 44.59 8.49
C PHE A 474 -21.63 45.27 9.53
N GLU A 475 -21.25 45.25 10.81
CA GLU A 475 -21.91 46.02 11.88
C GLU A 475 -21.37 47.46 12.00
N GLY A 476 -20.31 47.82 11.26
CA GLY A 476 -19.73 49.17 11.18
C GLY A 476 -19.51 49.63 9.72
N LYS A 477 -19.67 50.92 9.42
CA LYS A 477 -19.45 51.46 8.06
C LYS A 477 -17.94 51.65 7.80
N GLY A 478 -17.26 50.71 7.12
CA GLY A 478 -15.88 50.93 6.60
C GLY A 478 -14.97 49.69 6.55
N VAL A 479 -13.70 49.91 6.17
CA VAL A 479 -12.60 48.96 6.47
C VAL A 479 -12.27 49.15 7.95
N ASP A 480 -12.51 48.15 8.78
CA ASP A 480 -12.28 48.28 10.23
C ASP A 480 -10.81 48.08 10.61
N SER A 481 -10.08 47.26 9.85
CA SER A 481 -8.65 47.04 10.05
C SER A 481 -7.99 46.56 8.76
N ALA A 482 -6.79 47.06 8.50
CA ALA A 482 -5.91 46.57 7.45
C ALA A 482 -4.57 46.19 8.08
N GLN A 483 -4.08 45.01 7.72
CA GLN A 483 -2.81 44.48 8.20
C GLN A 483 -1.92 44.21 6.99
N ASN A 484 -0.72 44.79 7.01
CA ASN A 484 0.32 44.50 6.03
C ASN A 484 1.58 44.06 6.76
N LEU A 485 1.99 42.81 6.58
CA LEU A 485 3.13 42.20 7.26
C LEU A 485 4.17 41.72 6.24
N LEU A 486 5.41 42.16 6.42
CA LEU A 486 6.57 41.57 5.78
C LEU A 486 7.25 40.63 6.77
N ASN A 487 7.36 39.36 6.39
CA ASN A 487 8.00 38.33 7.19
C ASN A 487 9.27 37.86 6.49
N ASN A 488 10.40 37.93 7.19
CA ASN A 488 11.66 37.34 6.74
C ASN A 488 12.07 36.28 7.76
N GLN A 489 12.06 35.02 7.32
CA GLN A 489 12.36 33.88 8.16
C GLN A 489 13.53 33.07 7.59
N ASN A 490 14.46 32.73 8.47
CA ASN A 490 15.54 31.80 8.19
C ASN A 490 15.52 30.68 9.22
N SER A 491 15.46 29.43 8.76
CA SER A 491 15.44 28.26 9.61
C SER A 491 16.55 27.31 9.24
N ARG A 492 17.37 26.95 10.23
CA ARG A 492 18.47 26.00 10.11
C ARG A 492 18.22 24.84 11.06
N ASN A 493 18.27 23.63 10.53
CA ASN A 493 18.19 22.41 11.32
C ASN A 493 19.38 21.49 11.01
N LEU A 494 20.01 20.98 12.06
CA LEU A 494 21.03 19.93 11.98
C LEU A 494 20.58 18.73 12.81
N GLY A 495 20.28 17.64 12.12
CA GLY A 495 20.01 16.33 12.69
C GLY A 495 21.23 15.41 12.55
N LEU A 496 21.64 14.80 13.65
CA LEU A 496 22.65 13.75 13.71
C LEU A 496 22.02 12.52 14.36
N ASN A 497 22.11 11.37 13.71
CA ASN A 497 21.80 10.08 14.30
C ASN A 497 23.00 9.15 14.10
N ILE A 498 23.57 8.65 15.19
CA ILE A 498 24.67 7.69 15.17
C ILE A 498 24.24 6.51 16.01
N GLY A 499 24.43 5.30 15.51
CA GLY A 499 24.10 4.11 16.27
C GLY A 499 24.92 2.90 15.88
N ALA A 500 24.85 1.91 16.76
CA ALA A 500 25.44 0.61 16.56
C ALA A 500 24.53 -0.47 17.15
N SER A 501 24.58 -1.65 16.54
CA SER A 501 23.90 -2.84 17.00
C SER A 501 24.88 -4.01 16.96
N TYR A 502 25.05 -4.65 18.11
CA TYR A 502 25.84 -5.87 18.26
C TYR A 502 24.92 -7.05 18.53
N MET A 503 25.03 -8.06 17.69
CA MET A 503 24.28 -9.30 17.83
C MET A 503 25.20 -10.44 18.25
N GLU A 504 24.83 -11.12 19.34
CA GLU A 504 25.46 -12.33 19.82
C GLU A 504 24.52 -13.54 19.68
N PRO A 505 24.93 -14.60 18.95
CA PRO A 505 24.22 -15.87 18.95
C PRO A 505 24.43 -16.59 20.29
N LEU A 506 23.34 -16.76 21.05
CA LEU A 506 23.32 -17.52 22.30
C LEU A 506 23.30 -19.03 22.01
N TRP A 507 22.44 -19.45 21.08
CA TRP A 507 22.38 -20.81 20.53
C TRP A 507 22.08 -20.77 19.02
N LYS A 508 21.88 -21.94 18.38
CA LYS A 508 21.71 -22.05 16.90
C LYS A 508 20.57 -21.19 16.32
N LYS A 509 19.53 -20.90 17.10
CA LYS A 509 18.30 -20.21 16.67
C LYS A 509 17.98 -18.98 17.53
N THR A 510 18.80 -18.64 18.50
CA THR A 510 18.49 -17.58 19.48
C THR A 510 19.63 -16.60 19.58
N PHE A 511 19.27 -15.33 19.62
CA PHE A 511 20.20 -14.23 19.54
C PHE A 511 19.84 -13.18 20.58
N LEU A 512 20.87 -12.58 21.16
CA LEU A 512 20.75 -11.38 21.96
C LEU A 512 21.32 -10.22 21.15
N GLU A 513 20.58 -9.13 21.05
CA GLU A 513 21.03 -7.91 20.40
C GLU A 513 21.04 -6.77 21.39
N VAL A 514 22.19 -6.09 21.49
CA VAL A 514 22.33 -4.84 22.21
C VAL A 514 22.49 -3.74 21.16
N ASN A 515 21.62 -2.73 21.20
CA ASN A 515 21.71 -1.58 20.32
C ASN A 515 21.80 -0.28 21.11
N TYR A 516 22.53 0.68 20.55
CA TYR A 516 22.63 2.03 21.07
C TYR A 516 22.46 3.02 19.91
N SER A 517 21.66 4.05 20.12
CA SER A 517 21.55 5.17 19.19
C SER A 517 21.53 6.50 19.92
N TRP A 518 22.41 7.39 19.50
CA TRP A 518 22.42 8.79 19.91
C TRP A 518 21.79 9.64 18.81
N ASN A 519 20.81 10.47 19.18
CA ASN A 519 20.20 11.45 18.28
C ASN A 519 20.39 12.85 18.85
N ARG A 520 20.72 13.79 17.98
CA ARG A 520 20.71 15.22 18.28
C ARG A 520 20.05 15.96 17.13
N SER A 521 18.98 16.69 17.41
CA SER A 521 18.38 17.66 16.50
C SER A 521 18.62 19.05 17.06
N SER A 522 19.23 19.94 16.30
CA SER A 522 19.45 21.34 16.66
C SER A 522 18.71 22.22 15.68
N THR A 523 17.87 23.12 16.18
CA THR A 523 17.11 24.07 15.38
C THR A 523 17.47 25.48 15.78
N ASN A 524 17.76 26.32 14.79
CA ASN A 524 17.87 27.77 14.94
C ASN A 524 16.85 28.39 13.98
N ASN A 525 16.00 29.27 14.50
CA ASN A 525 15.01 29.96 13.71
C ASN A 525 15.04 31.45 14.04
N LEU A 526 15.17 32.26 13.01
CA LEU A 526 15.08 33.71 13.07
C LEU A 526 13.90 34.12 12.21
N ARG A 527 12.90 34.77 12.81
CA ARG A 527 11.76 35.38 12.11
C ARG A 527 11.67 36.84 12.51
N ASP A 528 11.93 37.72 11.55
CA ASP A 528 11.66 39.15 11.70
C ASP A 528 10.37 39.51 10.96
N THR A 529 9.51 40.24 11.64
CA THR A 529 8.24 40.72 11.09
C THR A 529 8.21 42.23 11.13
N TYR A 530 7.80 42.85 10.04
CA TYR A 530 7.64 44.30 9.91
C TYR A 530 6.19 44.62 9.54
N ASN A 531 5.60 45.61 10.20
CA ASN A 531 4.35 46.21 9.76
C ASN A 531 4.64 47.23 8.67
N VAL A 532 3.85 47.25 7.60
CA VAL A 532 3.93 48.32 6.60
C VAL A 532 2.85 49.36 6.90
N VAL A 533 3.27 50.51 7.43
CA VAL A 533 2.38 51.63 7.79
C VAL A 533 2.72 52.81 6.88
N GLU A 534 1.75 53.26 6.08
CA GLU A 534 1.92 54.35 5.10
C GLU A 534 3.10 54.13 4.12
N GLY A 535 3.41 52.86 3.82
CA GLY A 535 4.51 52.47 2.93
C GLY A 535 5.87 52.33 3.62
N ASN A 536 5.99 52.66 4.91
CA ASN A 536 7.21 52.48 5.69
C ASN A 536 7.21 51.13 6.44
N GLU A 537 8.36 50.47 6.48
CA GLU A 537 8.56 49.22 7.22
C GLU A 537 8.90 49.52 8.69
N VAL A 538 8.02 49.13 9.61
CA VAL A 538 8.20 49.29 11.06
C VAL A 538 8.37 47.92 11.70
N PHE A 539 9.53 47.68 12.32
CA PHE A 539 9.80 46.41 13.00
C PHE A 539 8.74 46.09 14.05
N ASN A 540 8.22 44.86 14.02
CA ASN A 540 7.19 44.38 14.93
C ASN A 540 7.78 43.36 15.91
N PRO A 541 8.20 43.79 17.12
CA PRO A 541 8.79 42.88 18.11
C PRO A 541 7.81 41.82 18.63
N LYS A 542 6.49 42.06 18.55
CA LYS A 542 5.48 41.11 19.05
C LYS A 542 5.28 39.90 18.11
N LEU A 543 5.50 40.09 16.81
CA LEU A 543 5.36 39.02 15.82
C LEU A 543 6.70 38.44 15.37
N SER A 544 7.80 39.17 15.64
CA SER A 544 9.15 38.66 15.45
C SER A 544 9.45 37.60 16.52
N ASN A 545 10.12 36.52 16.11
CA ASN A 545 10.39 35.39 16.98
C ASN A 545 11.72 34.71 16.61
N ILE A 546 12.69 34.86 17.50
CA ILE A 546 14.03 34.28 17.37
C ILE A 546 14.17 33.25 18.47
N TYR A 547 14.45 32.02 18.10
CA TYR A 547 14.68 30.95 19.06
C TYR A 547 15.70 29.94 18.56
N ASP A 548 16.38 29.34 19.52
CA ASP A 548 17.22 28.18 19.29
C ASP A 548 16.87 27.10 20.30
N TYR A 549 16.91 25.84 19.87
CA TYR A 549 16.76 24.72 20.77
C TYR A 549 17.44 23.49 20.22
N GLN A 550 17.72 22.55 21.10
CA GLN A 550 18.19 21.23 20.74
C GLN A 550 17.41 20.15 21.49
N PHE A 551 17.22 19.05 20.79
CA PHE A 551 16.61 17.85 21.31
C PHE A 551 17.59 16.69 21.19
N ILE A 552 17.95 16.09 22.31
CA ILE A 552 18.94 15.03 22.42
C ILE A 552 18.26 13.78 22.98
N THR A 553 18.44 12.64 22.34
CA THR A 553 18.00 11.35 22.87
C THR A 553 19.13 10.34 22.86
N ASN A 554 19.23 9.57 23.94
CA ASN A 554 20.07 8.39 24.01
C ASN A 554 19.13 7.20 24.13
N LYS A 555 19.20 6.24 23.19
CA LYS A 555 18.37 5.05 23.24
C LYS A 555 19.27 3.84 23.38
N VAL A 556 19.10 3.09 24.46
CA VAL A 556 19.75 1.80 24.69
C VAL A 556 18.67 0.72 24.59
N GLY A 557 18.86 -0.25 23.70
CA GLY A 557 17.91 -1.31 23.45
C GLY A 557 18.50 -2.69 23.68
N LEU A 558 17.69 -3.58 24.25
CA LEU A 558 17.98 -5.00 24.41
C LEU A 558 16.89 -5.80 23.72
N ASN A 559 17.27 -6.64 22.74
CA ASN A 559 16.33 -7.51 22.02
C ASN A 559 16.72 -8.98 22.19
N TYR A 560 15.76 -9.80 22.59
CA TYR A 560 15.83 -11.25 22.54
C TYR A 560 15.12 -11.75 21.28
N ARG A 561 15.81 -12.57 20.48
CA ARG A 561 15.33 -13.02 19.17
C ARG A 561 15.37 -14.54 19.07
N TYR A 562 14.32 -15.12 18.52
CA TYR A 562 14.28 -16.50 18.06
C TYR A 562 14.03 -16.53 16.54
N ILE A 563 14.88 -17.24 15.81
CA ILE A 563 14.85 -17.36 14.35
C ILE A 563 14.77 -18.83 13.98
N GLY A 564 13.61 -19.26 13.51
CA GLY A 564 13.32 -20.61 13.05
C GLY A 564 12.78 -20.63 11.63
N GLU A 565 12.53 -21.82 11.09
CA GLU A 565 12.01 -21.97 9.72
C GLU A 565 10.55 -21.51 9.59
N LYS A 566 9.71 -21.89 10.56
CA LYS A 566 8.28 -21.52 10.61
C LYS A 566 7.97 -20.34 11.53
N LEU A 567 8.70 -20.22 12.64
CA LEU A 567 8.41 -19.25 13.69
C LEU A 567 9.61 -18.35 13.91
N ASN A 568 9.38 -17.04 13.83
CA ASN A 568 10.33 -16.00 14.21
C ASN A 568 9.66 -15.09 15.23
N TYR A 569 10.34 -14.76 16.32
CA TYR A 569 9.87 -13.71 17.21
C TYR A 569 11.01 -12.88 17.77
N THR A 570 10.72 -11.63 18.09
CA THR A 570 11.63 -10.69 18.74
C THR A 570 10.88 -10.00 19.87
N LEU A 571 11.46 -9.99 21.06
CA LEU A 571 10.99 -9.22 22.19
C LEU A 571 12.08 -8.22 22.55
N GLY A 572 11.74 -6.94 22.57
CA GLY A 572 12.71 -5.86 22.78
C GLY A 572 12.21 -4.85 23.80
N ILE A 573 13.13 -4.29 24.58
CA ILE A 573 12.88 -3.14 25.44
C ILE A 573 13.95 -2.09 25.19
N ASN A 574 13.54 -0.83 25.08
CA ASN A 574 14.45 0.29 24.91
C ASN A 574 14.26 1.28 26.06
N ALA A 575 15.37 1.72 26.65
CA ALA A 575 15.40 2.85 27.58
C ALA A 575 15.84 4.10 26.83
N GLN A 576 15.06 5.18 26.93
CA GLN A 576 15.28 6.42 26.19
C GLN A 576 15.15 7.66 27.09
N PRO A 577 16.23 8.06 27.78
CA PRO A 577 16.35 9.43 28.28
C PRO A 577 16.39 10.44 27.12
N ALA A 578 15.66 11.53 27.30
CA ALA A 578 15.56 12.63 26.35
C ALA A 578 15.68 13.99 27.06
N LEU A 579 16.34 14.93 26.38
CA LEU A 579 16.58 16.30 26.84
C LEU A 579 16.17 17.26 25.72
N LEU A 580 15.19 18.12 26.00
CA LEU A 580 14.89 19.31 25.21
C LEU A 580 15.40 20.52 25.98
N GLN A 581 16.27 21.31 25.36
CA GLN A 581 16.74 22.56 25.94
C GLN A 581 16.85 23.63 24.86
N GLY A 582 16.43 24.85 25.16
CA GLY A 582 16.48 25.97 24.24
C GLY A 582 15.98 27.25 24.86
N GLN A 583 16.06 28.32 24.09
CA GLN A 583 15.69 29.66 24.50
C GLN A 583 14.95 30.40 23.38
N ASN A 584 13.95 31.16 23.76
CA ASN A 584 13.36 32.19 22.93
C ASN A 584 14.11 33.50 23.21
N LEU A 585 14.97 33.90 22.28
CA LEU A 585 15.81 35.09 22.39
C LEU A 585 14.99 36.38 22.32
N SER A 586 13.87 36.38 21.58
CA SER A 586 13.00 37.56 21.46
C SER A 586 12.27 37.90 22.75
N ASN A 587 11.94 36.90 23.57
CA ASN A 587 11.15 37.06 24.79
C ASN A 587 11.92 36.68 26.07
N ASN A 588 13.20 36.31 25.94
CA ASN A 588 14.07 35.84 27.01
C ASN A 588 13.46 34.71 27.86
N VAL A 589 12.83 33.74 27.18
CA VAL A 589 12.21 32.57 27.82
C VAL A 589 13.08 31.34 27.60
N GLU A 590 13.59 30.76 28.68
CA GLU A 590 14.31 29.49 28.62
C GLU A 590 13.35 28.31 28.79
N THR A 591 13.65 27.19 28.14
CA THR A 591 12.87 25.96 28.25
C THR A 591 13.78 24.77 28.40
N LEU A 592 13.58 24.02 29.49
CA LEU A 592 14.29 22.79 29.80
C LEU A 592 13.25 21.71 30.13
N ASN A 593 13.24 20.63 29.34
CA ASN A 593 12.40 19.48 29.58
C ASN A 593 13.24 18.19 29.54
N ARG A 594 13.15 17.39 30.60
CA ARG A 594 13.85 16.12 30.77
C ARG A 594 12.84 15.00 30.93
N THR A 595 12.96 13.97 30.11
CA THR A 595 12.02 12.84 30.15
C THR A 595 12.78 11.53 30.04
N PHE A 596 12.17 10.46 30.56
CA PHE A 596 12.69 9.10 30.45
C PHE A 596 11.55 8.19 30.03
N ASN A 597 11.81 7.35 29.02
CA ASN A 597 10.79 6.50 28.43
C ASN A 597 11.29 5.06 28.34
N LEU A 598 10.44 4.12 28.74
CA LEU A 598 10.63 2.70 28.49
C LEU A 598 9.73 2.29 27.32
N ILE A 599 10.33 1.75 26.27
CA ILE A 599 9.68 1.48 25.00
C ILE A 599 9.77 -0.03 24.71
N PRO A 600 8.74 -0.81 25.07
CA PRO A 600 8.65 -2.19 24.69
C PRO A 600 8.36 -2.32 23.19
N SER A 601 8.82 -3.43 22.61
CA SER A 601 8.62 -3.79 21.21
C SER A 601 8.51 -5.31 21.10
N GLY A 602 7.67 -5.76 20.16
CA GLY A 602 7.42 -7.16 19.92
C GLY A 602 7.21 -7.40 18.43
N ARG A 603 7.80 -8.46 17.90
CA ARG A 603 7.54 -8.93 16.54
C ARG A 603 7.32 -10.42 16.61
N PHE A 604 6.26 -10.89 15.96
CA PHE A 604 5.91 -12.29 15.83
C PHE A 604 5.63 -12.56 14.35
N SER A 605 6.25 -13.59 13.79
CA SER A 605 6.07 -13.97 12.39
C SER A 605 5.96 -15.48 12.32
N TYR A 606 4.84 -15.96 11.78
CA TYR A 606 4.55 -17.38 11.64
C TYR A 606 4.25 -17.72 10.18
N LYS A 607 5.07 -18.59 9.60
CA LYS A 607 4.92 -19.14 8.25
C LYS A 607 4.20 -20.47 8.34
N PHE A 608 2.93 -20.49 7.96
CA PHE A 608 2.15 -21.72 7.80
C PHE A 608 2.72 -22.56 6.63
N SER A 609 3.14 -21.89 5.56
CA SER A 609 3.85 -22.45 4.40
C SER A 609 4.71 -21.37 3.73
N ASN A 610 5.44 -21.71 2.66
CA ASN A 610 6.18 -20.71 1.85
C ASN A 610 5.26 -19.70 1.13
N GLN A 611 3.95 -19.95 1.12
CA GLN A 611 2.95 -19.14 0.45
C GLN A 611 1.93 -18.52 1.42
N GLN A 612 2.06 -18.78 2.72
CA GLN A 612 1.09 -18.35 3.72
C GLN A 612 1.79 -17.95 5.03
N SER A 613 1.63 -16.69 5.45
CA SER A 613 2.24 -16.14 6.66
C SER A 613 1.31 -15.21 7.42
N LEU A 614 1.59 -15.08 8.72
CA LEU A 614 1.01 -14.09 9.61
C LEU A 614 2.16 -13.37 10.31
N ASP A 615 2.21 -12.06 10.17
CA ASP A 615 3.14 -11.17 10.85
C ASP A 615 2.36 -10.26 11.79
N VAL A 616 2.81 -10.14 13.03
CA VAL A 616 2.23 -9.28 14.06
C VAL A 616 3.35 -8.48 14.71
N ASN A 617 3.27 -7.16 14.62
CA ASN A 617 4.24 -6.22 15.15
C ASN A 617 3.57 -5.34 16.20
N TYR A 618 4.23 -5.18 17.34
CA TYR A 618 3.91 -4.21 18.36
C TYR A 618 5.11 -3.29 18.57
N TRP A 619 4.87 -1.99 18.59
CA TRP A 619 5.88 -1.02 18.97
C TRP A 619 5.26 0.13 19.77
N GLY A 620 5.99 0.58 20.78
CA GLY A 620 5.73 1.85 21.44
C GLY A 620 6.56 2.97 20.81
N ARG A 621 6.06 4.20 20.85
CA ARG A 621 6.85 5.39 20.55
C ARG A 621 6.41 6.54 21.43
N ASN A 622 7.37 7.34 21.85
CA ASN A 622 7.09 8.59 22.53
C ASN A 622 7.16 9.77 21.55
N ASN A 623 6.20 10.68 21.63
CA ASN A 623 6.16 11.95 20.92
C ASN A 623 6.27 13.10 21.92
N GLN A 624 7.30 13.94 21.77
CA GLN A 624 7.54 15.04 22.71
C GLN A 624 6.75 16.28 22.29
N PRO A 625 6.32 17.13 23.25
CA PRO A 625 5.76 18.43 22.91
C PRO A 625 6.77 19.25 22.11
N GLY A 626 6.30 19.93 21.06
CA GLY A 626 7.14 20.84 20.29
C GLY A 626 7.62 22.03 21.12
N PHE A 627 8.79 22.58 20.78
CA PHE A 627 9.35 23.73 21.50
C PHE A 627 8.36 24.90 21.62
N LEU A 628 7.72 25.28 20.50
CA LEU A 628 6.70 26.35 20.47
C LEU A 628 5.43 26.00 21.24
N GLN A 629 5.04 24.72 21.31
CA GLN A 629 3.89 24.31 22.11
C GLN A 629 4.16 24.46 23.62
N LEU A 630 5.42 24.45 24.04
CA LEU A 630 5.82 24.68 25.43
C LEU A 630 6.00 26.16 25.77
N GLN A 631 6.07 27.05 24.77
CA GLN A 631 6.29 28.48 25.01
C GLN A 631 4.98 29.15 25.47
N PRO A 632 4.93 29.79 26.66
CA PRO A 632 3.76 30.55 27.11
C PRO A 632 3.68 31.93 26.42
N ILE A 633 3.83 31.96 25.10
CA ILE A 633 3.86 33.17 24.27
C ILE A 633 2.70 33.09 23.28
N SER A 634 1.94 34.16 23.14
CA SER A 634 0.83 34.26 22.19
C SER A 634 1.33 34.68 20.81
N ASP A 635 1.04 33.87 19.78
CA ASP A 635 1.24 34.25 18.37
C ASP A 635 -0.04 34.91 17.84
N ASN A 636 0.09 36.20 17.49
CA ASN A 636 -0.99 37.04 17.00
C ASN A 636 -0.88 37.29 15.48
N SER A 637 -0.15 36.45 14.73
CA SER A 637 0.00 36.60 13.27
C SER A 637 -1.34 36.52 12.53
N ASN A 638 -2.33 35.82 13.11
CA ASN A 638 -3.71 35.82 12.66
C ASN A 638 -4.62 36.36 13.77
N LEU A 639 -5.12 37.58 13.60
CA LEU A 639 -5.96 38.23 14.61
C LEU A 639 -7.29 37.52 14.87
N GLN A 640 -7.76 36.68 13.95
CA GLN A 640 -8.99 35.88 14.13
C GLN A 640 -8.75 34.58 14.90
N ASN A 641 -7.49 34.15 15.08
CA ASN A 641 -7.14 32.97 15.86
C ASN A 641 -5.76 33.15 16.52
N VAL A 642 -5.75 33.59 17.77
CA VAL A 642 -4.52 33.78 18.56
C VAL A 642 -4.13 32.46 19.22
N VAL A 643 -2.90 32.00 19.03
CA VAL A 643 -2.42 30.71 19.55
C VAL A 643 -1.45 30.94 20.70
N THR A 644 -1.66 30.30 21.85
CA THR A 644 -0.78 30.38 23.02
C THR A 644 -0.32 28.99 23.45
N GLY A 645 0.99 28.78 23.58
CA GLY A 645 1.55 27.51 24.06
C GLY A 645 1.29 27.26 25.55
N ASN A 646 1.52 26.02 25.98
CA ASN A 646 1.32 25.54 27.34
C ASN A 646 2.59 24.85 27.86
N PRO A 647 3.28 25.42 28.87
CA PRO A 647 4.51 24.85 29.41
C PRO A 647 4.30 23.53 30.17
N ASN A 648 3.06 23.18 30.52
CA ASN A 648 2.73 21.98 31.31
C ASN A 648 2.52 20.71 30.47
N LEU A 649 2.77 20.76 29.14
CA LEU A 649 2.51 19.62 28.27
C LEU A 649 3.45 18.44 28.59
N LYS A 650 2.84 17.26 28.69
CA LYS A 650 3.53 15.98 28.81
C LYS A 650 3.77 15.34 27.45
N PRO A 651 4.78 14.47 27.31
CA PRO A 651 4.97 13.66 26.11
C PRO A 651 3.82 12.68 25.89
N GLU A 652 3.47 12.45 24.63
CA GLU A 652 2.45 11.47 24.22
C GLU A 652 3.08 10.09 24.05
N PHE A 653 2.39 9.04 24.49
CA PHE A 653 2.83 7.67 24.24
C PHE A 653 1.90 6.96 23.26
N ILE A 654 2.45 6.51 22.15
CA ILE A 654 1.72 5.82 21.08
C ILE A 654 2.00 4.33 21.17
N HIS A 655 0.94 3.53 21.29
CA HIS A 655 0.96 2.08 21.11
C HIS A 655 0.46 1.75 19.71
N SER A 656 1.20 0.94 18.96
CA SER A 656 0.80 0.51 17.63
C SER A 656 0.90 -1.01 17.53
N ILE A 657 -0.18 -1.65 17.11
CA ILE A 657 -0.25 -3.08 16.77
C ILE A 657 -0.60 -3.19 15.29
N ASN A 658 0.30 -3.78 14.51
CA ASN A 658 0.07 -4.11 13.11
C ASN A 658 -0.01 -5.64 12.98
N ALA A 659 -0.99 -6.14 12.25
CA ALA A 659 -1.06 -7.54 11.85
C ALA A 659 -1.25 -7.63 10.33
N HIS A 660 -0.45 -8.48 9.69
CA HIS A 660 -0.45 -8.71 8.27
C HIS A 660 -0.60 -10.20 8.02
N TYR A 661 -1.71 -10.60 7.42
CA TYR A 661 -1.93 -11.94 6.92
C TYR A 661 -1.82 -11.96 5.40
N LYS A 662 -1.08 -12.93 4.89
CA LYS A 662 -0.91 -13.12 3.45
C LYS A 662 -0.99 -14.58 3.10
N GLN A 663 -1.73 -14.88 2.05
CA GLN A 663 -1.76 -16.17 1.37
C GLN A 663 -1.71 -15.93 -0.14
N ALA A 664 -0.69 -16.44 -0.82
CA ALA A 664 -0.55 -16.29 -2.26
C ALA A 664 -0.19 -17.63 -2.90
N ASP A 665 -1.20 -18.31 -3.42
CA ASP A 665 -1.03 -19.51 -4.23
C ASP A 665 -0.80 -19.12 -5.69
N TRP A 666 0.46 -19.01 -6.04
CA TRP A 666 0.91 -18.56 -7.35
C TRP A 666 0.63 -19.55 -8.48
N SER A 667 0.41 -20.83 -8.16
CA SER A 667 0.13 -21.86 -9.15
C SER A 667 -1.27 -21.68 -9.76
N VAL A 668 -2.25 -21.33 -8.93
CA VAL A 668 -3.62 -21.01 -9.35
C VAL A 668 -3.84 -19.50 -9.49
N GLY A 669 -2.88 -18.68 -9.03
CA GLY A 669 -2.95 -17.22 -9.06
C GLY A 669 -3.87 -16.61 -8.00
N LYS A 670 -4.28 -17.39 -6.98
CA LYS A 670 -5.15 -16.95 -5.88
C LYS A 670 -4.33 -16.17 -4.85
N VAL A 671 -4.76 -14.95 -4.52
CA VAL A 671 -4.13 -14.11 -3.50
C VAL A 671 -5.19 -13.67 -2.49
N ILE A 672 -4.88 -13.80 -1.20
CA ILE A 672 -5.66 -13.30 -0.07
C ILE A 672 -4.70 -12.53 0.83
N ILE A 673 -5.05 -11.29 1.11
CA ILE A 673 -4.30 -10.42 2.02
C ILE A 673 -5.29 -9.80 2.99
N ALA A 674 -4.88 -9.69 4.25
CA ALA A 674 -5.62 -8.94 5.24
C ALA A 674 -4.63 -8.16 6.11
N ASN A 675 -4.86 -6.86 6.22
CA ASN A 675 -4.12 -5.97 7.09
C ASN A 675 -5.02 -5.52 8.23
N PHE A 676 -4.41 -5.37 9.40
CA PHE A 676 -5.05 -4.82 10.57
C PHE A 676 -4.08 -3.92 11.31
N LYS A 677 -4.52 -2.74 11.69
CA LYS A 677 -3.73 -1.78 12.45
C LYS A 677 -4.60 -1.21 13.57
N TYR A 678 -4.05 -1.21 14.78
CA TYR A 678 -4.64 -0.56 15.93
C TYR A 678 -3.61 0.37 16.57
N GLU A 679 -3.96 1.64 16.65
CA GLU A 679 -3.16 2.66 17.33
C GLU A 679 -3.95 3.29 18.47
N ARG A 680 -3.29 3.45 19.61
CA ARG A 680 -3.81 4.19 20.76
C ARG A 680 -2.76 5.20 21.19
N THR A 681 -3.19 6.44 21.43
CA THR A 681 -2.32 7.50 21.95
C THR A 681 -2.76 7.86 23.37
N ASN A 682 -1.82 7.78 24.31
CA ASN A 682 -1.96 8.27 25.67
C ASN A 682 -1.38 9.67 25.80
N ASP A 683 -1.97 10.48 26.67
CA ASP A 683 -1.57 11.87 26.92
C ASP A 683 -1.47 12.69 25.62
N ARG A 684 -2.38 12.48 24.66
CA ARG A 684 -2.32 13.18 23.37
C ARG A 684 -2.47 14.69 23.57
N ILE A 685 -1.60 15.47 22.97
CA ILE A 685 -1.64 16.93 22.93
C ILE A 685 -2.71 17.34 21.91
N VAL A 686 -3.77 17.97 22.40
CA VAL A 686 -4.90 18.45 21.59
C VAL A 686 -5.04 19.95 21.70
N THR A 687 -5.60 20.56 20.66
CA THR A 687 -5.93 21.98 20.69
C THR A 687 -7.23 22.20 21.46
N THR A 688 -7.26 23.24 22.28
CA THR A 688 -8.48 23.78 22.87
C THR A 688 -8.78 25.12 22.21
N LYS A 689 -10.02 25.32 21.75
CA LYS A 689 -10.49 26.58 21.15
C LYS A 689 -11.48 27.25 22.11
N GLN A 690 -11.28 28.54 22.38
CA GLN A 690 -12.18 29.38 23.16
C GLN A 690 -12.63 30.58 22.32
N ARG A 691 -13.91 30.91 22.37
CA ARG A 691 -14.45 32.08 21.68
C ARG A 691 -14.08 33.37 22.39
N VAL A 692 -13.87 34.44 21.63
CA VAL A 692 -13.85 35.82 22.16
C VAL A 692 -15.27 36.42 22.05
N PRO A 693 -15.99 36.66 23.16
CA PRO A 693 -17.36 37.16 23.15
C PRO A 693 -17.52 38.46 22.33
N GLY A 694 -18.65 38.60 21.63
CA GLY A 694 -18.93 39.77 20.79
C GLY A 694 -18.12 39.87 19.48
N THR A 695 -17.32 38.85 19.16
CA THR A 695 -16.52 38.80 17.91
C THR A 695 -16.60 37.41 17.26
N VAL A 696 -16.05 37.29 16.06
CA VAL A 696 -15.80 36.00 15.37
C VAL A 696 -14.43 35.39 15.70
N ASN A 697 -13.65 36.01 16.60
CA ASN A 697 -12.27 35.63 16.92
C ASN A 697 -12.21 34.48 17.93
N GLN A 698 -11.13 33.71 17.87
CA GLN A 698 -10.87 32.55 18.72
C GLN A 698 -9.49 32.64 19.40
N LEU A 699 -9.38 32.04 20.59
CA LEU A 699 -8.14 31.79 21.30
C LEU A 699 -7.87 30.28 21.27
N THR A 700 -6.68 29.88 20.85
CA THR A 700 -6.26 28.48 20.79
C THR A 700 -5.14 28.22 21.78
N SER A 701 -5.21 27.11 22.52
CA SER A 701 -4.10 26.59 23.33
C SER A 701 -4.01 25.06 23.23
N TYR A 702 -3.17 24.44 24.05
CA TYR A 702 -2.89 22.99 24.02
C TYR A 702 -3.09 22.34 25.38
N ILE A 703 -3.63 21.11 25.41
CA ILE A 703 -3.80 20.30 26.61
C ILE A 703 -3.58 18.82 26.32
N ASN A 704 -3.08 18.03 27.28
CA ASN A 704 -3.01 16.57 27.16
C ASN A 704 -4.37 15.93 27.49
N THR A 705 -4.80 14.92 26.73
CA THR A 705 -6.02 14.15 26.99
C THR A 705 -5.90 12.70 26.51
N ASP A 706 -6.70 11.81 27.11
CA ASP A 706 -6.78 10.39 26.75
C ASP A 706 -8.07 10.06 25.98
N GLY A 707 -8.02 8.93 25.27
CA GLY A 707 -9.16 8.32 24.57
C GLY A 707 -9.00 8.27 23.06
N TYR A 708 -7.86 8.70 22.53
CA TYR A 708 -7.55 8.60 21.11
C TYR A 708 -7.20 7.18 20.70
N TYR A 709 -7.94 6.67 19.72
CA TYR A 709 -7.59 5.45 19.04
C TYR A 709 -8.02 5.47 17.56
N THR A 710 -7.26 4.73 16.76
CA THR A 710 -7.57 4.43 15.37
C THR A 710 -7.52 2.93 15.18
N LEU A 711 -8.58 2.38 14.62
CA LEU A 711 -8.66 1.00 14.13
C LEU A 711 -8.72 1.08 12.61
N GLN A 712 -7.87 0.35 11.92
CA GLN A 712 -7.89 0.24 10.47
C GLN A 712 -7.77 -1.23 10.08
N GLY A 713 -8.51 -1.65 9.07
CA GLY A 713 -8.36 -2.95 8.48
C GLY A 713 -8.72 -2.93 7.01
N ASP A 714 -8.03 -3.74 6.23
CA ASP A 714 -8.32 -3.94 4.82
C ASP A 714 -8.06 -5.39 4.43
N TYR A 715 -8.69 -5.80 3.35
CA TYR A 715 -8.47 -7.10 2.76
C TYR A 715 -8.57 -7.02 1.25
N ASP A 716 -7.82 -7.89 0.57
CA ASP A 716 -7.85 -8.05 -0.88
C ASP A 716 -7.86 -9.54 -1.21
N ILE A 717 -8.84 -9.96 -2.00
CA ILE A 717 -9.00 -11.33 -2.46
C ILE A 717 -9.06 -11.27 -3.98
N SER A 718 -8.06 -11.85 -4.64
CA SER A 718 -8.02 -11.96 -6.10
C SER A 718 -7.95 -13.42 -6.51
N LYS A 719 -8.80 -13.80 -7.47
CA LYS A 719 -8.87 -15.17 -7.98
C LYS A 719 -9.11 -15.19 -9.49
N PRO A 720 -8.17 -15.77 -10.27
CA PRO A 720 -8.41 -16.13 -11.66
C PRO A 720 -9.46 -17.24 -11.78
N LEU A 721 -10.35 -17.13 -12.76
CA LEU A 721 -11.36 -18.15 -13.07
C LEU A 721 -10.89 -19.17 -14.12
N SER A 722 -9.77 -18.91 -14.77
CA SER A 722 -9.14 -19.81 -15.75
C SER A 722 -7.64 -19.95 -15.49
N ALA A 723 -7.06 -21.08 -15.89
CA ALA A 723 -5.62 -21.33 -15.73
C ALA A 723 -4.75 -20.31 -16.49
N GLU A 724 -5.23 -19.88 -17.65
CA GLU A 724 -4.62 -18.83 -18.48
C GLU A 724 -4.94 -17.40 -18.00
N ARG A 725 -5.73 -17.25 -16.92
CA ARG A 725 -6.10 -15.96 -16.31
C ARG A 725 -6.82 -14.97 -17.22
N LYS A 726 -7.50 -15.49 -18.24
CA LYS A 726 -8.39 -14.73 -19.14
C LYS A 726 -9.46 -13.95 -18.39
N PHE A 727 -9.88 -14.45 -17.23
CA PHE A 727 -10.90 -13.84 -16.38
C PHE A 727 -10.40 -13.84 -14.94
N THR A 728 -10.45 -12.69 -14.28
CA THR A 728 -10.07 -12.54 -12.87
C THR A 728 -11.15 -11.77 -12.12
N ILE A 729 -11.51 -12.26 -10.94
CA ILE A 729 -12.38 -11.55 -10.00
C ILE A 729 -11.52 -11.08 -8.82
N GLY A 730 -11.59 -9.79 -8.52
CA GLY A 730 -11.08 -9.17 -7.31
C GLY A 730 -12.24 -8.78 -6.40
N TYR A 731 -12.09 -9.00 -5.11
CA TYR A 731 -12.96 -8.48 -4.08
C TYR A 731 -12.10 -7.91 -2.97
N SER A 732 -12.26 -6.63 -2.69
CA SER A 732 -11.46 -5.94 -1.69
C SER A 732 -12.32 -5.01 -0.86
N GLY A 733 -11.86 -4.71 0.34
CA GLY A 733 -12.53 -3.79 1.24
C GLY A 733 -11.58 -3.17 2.24
N SER A 734 -11.94 -1.99 2.72
CA SER A 734 -11.22 -1.28 3.77
C SER A 734 -12.19 -0.66 4.76
N GLY A 735 -11.74 -0.51 6.00
CA GLY A 735 -12.49 0.10 7.08
C GLY A 735 -11.56 0.83 8.04
N GLN A 736 -11.99 1.99 8.51
CA GLN A 736 -11.29 2.80 9.50
C GLN A 736 -12.30 3.33 10.51
N LEU A 737 -11.95 3.24 11.79
CA LEU A 737 -12.67 3.83 12.90
C LEU A 737 -11.70 4.72 13.68
N ASN A 738 -11.97 6.02 13.71
CA ASN A 738 -11.21 7.00 14.48
C ASN A 738 -12.07 7.51 15.63
N ASN A 739 -11.48 7.62 16.81
CA ASN A 739 -12.04 8.37 17.93
C ASN A 739 -11.18 9.59 18.19
N ASN A 740 -11.68 10.76 17.79
CA ASN A 740 -11.04 12.04 18.01
C ASN A 740 -11.68 12.78 19.18
N ILE A 741 -10.92 13.65 19.84
CA ILE A 741 -11.37 14.38 21.04
C ILE A 741 -10.98 15.85 20.92
N THR A 742 -11.95 16.72 20.74
CA THR A 742 -11.72 18.15 20.72
C THR A 742 -12.23 18.82 22.00
N PHE A 743 -11.70 20.02 22.28
CA PHE A 743 -12.17 20.89 23.34
C PHE A 743 -12.61 22.22 22.75
N THR A 744 -13.90 22.52 22.89
CA THR A 744 -14.48 23.81 22.51
C THR A 744 -15.09 24.44 23.75
N ASP A 745 -14.68 25.66 24.09
CA ASP A 745 -15.14 26.42 25.26
C ASP A 745 -15.09 25.60 26.58
N ALA A 746 -13.98 24.86 26.75
CA ALA A 746 -13.69 23.93 27.85
C ALA A 746 -14.56 22.64 27.91
N SER A 747 -15.48 22.44 26.97
CA SER A 747 -16.25 21.20 26.84
C SER A 747 -15.54 20.16 25.99
N ARG A 748 -15.47 18.93 26.51
CA ARG A 748 -14.89 17.77 25.82
C ARG A 748 -15.91 17.16 24.87
N ILE A 749 -15.56 17.04 23.59
CA ILE A 749 -16.39 16.45 22.54
C ILE A 749 -15.66 15.25 21.94
N GLU A 750 -16.29 14.06 21.97
CA GLU A 750 -15.79 12.90 21.23
C GLU A 750 -16.46 12.84 19.85
N ALA A 751 -15.65 12.77 18.81
CA ALA A 751 -16.08 12.56 17.43
C ALA A 751 -15.62 11.16 16.96
N ARG A 752 -16.59 10.25 16.77
CA ARG A 752 -16.36 8.89 16.28
C ARG A 752 -16.63 8.83 14.79
N ASN A 753 -15.55 8.76 14.01
CA ASN A 753 -15.61 8.68 12.57
C ASN A 753 -15.40 7.23 12.11
N MET A 754 -16.37 6.66 11.40
CA MET A 754 -16.30 5.34 10.77
C MET A 754 -16.40 5.51 9.25
N ALA A 755 -15.34 5.12 8.55
CA ALA A 755 -15.29 5.11 7.10
C ALA A 755 -15.03 3.68 6.61
N TRP A 756 -15.71 3.25 5.55
CA TRP A 756 -15.46 1.95 4.94
C TRP A 756 -15.74 1.98 3.44
N ARG A 757 -15.07 1.09 2.70
CA ARG A 757 -15.23 0.90 1.26
C ARG A 757 -15.24 -0.59 0.93
N GLN A 758 -16.10 -0.99 0.01
CA GLN A 758 -16.11 -2.32 -0.60
C GLN A 758 -15.99 -2.16 -2.11
N GLU A 759 -15.21 -3.03 -2.74
CA GLU A 759 -14.89 -2.97 -4.17
C GLU A 759 -14.95 -4.36 -4.78
N LEU A 760 -15.60 -4.45 -5.94
CA LEU A 760 -15.63 -5.62 -6.80
C LEU A 760 -14.96 -5.25 -8.13
N GLU A 761 -14.00 -6.07 -8.52
CA GLU A 761 -13.22 -5.92 -9.75
C GLU A 761 -13.43 -7.15 -10.62
N PHE A 762 -13.71 -6.94 -11.91
CA PHE A 762 -13.75 -7.99 -12.92
C PHE A 762 -12.86 -7.62 -14.08
N ARG A 763 -11.84 -8.43 -14.33
CA ARG A 763 -10.85 -8.23 -15.40
C ARG A 763 -10.96 -9.31 -16.45
N VAL A 764 -10.90 -8.88 -17.72
CA VAL A 764 -10.82 -9.73 -18.91
C VAL A 764 -9.55 -9.41 -19.68
N ASP A 765 -8.71 -10.40 -19.91
CA ASP A 765 -7.49 -10.29 -20.72
C ASP A 765 -7.46 -11.39 -21.78
N LEU A 766 -7.89 -11.02 -22.98
CA LEU A 766 -7.83 -11.86 -24.17
C LEU A 766 -6.73 -11.34 -25.09
N LYS A 767 -5.64 -12.11 -25.16
CA LYS A 767 -4.46 -11.79 -25.97
C LYS A 767 -4.85 -11.36 -27.39
N ASP A 768 -4.32 -10.21 -27.81
CA ASP A 768 -4.51 -9.60 -29.13
C ASP A 768 -5.97 -9.29 -29.53
N ILE A 769 -6.93 -9.38 -28.59
CA ILE A 769 -8.35 -9.11 -28.82
C ILE A 769 -8.82 -7.93 -27.96
N VAL A 770 -8.81 -8.11 -26.63
CA VAL A 770 -9.31 -7.12 -25.68
C VAL A 770 -8.67 -7.29 -24.31
N ASN A 771 -8.35 -6.17 -23.68
CA ASN A 771 -8.06 -6.10 -22.25
C ASN A 771 -9.01 -5.07 -21.64
N PHE A 772 -9.88 -5.48 -20.72
CA PHE A 772 -10.75 -4.54 -20.01
C PHE A 772 -11.00 -4.93 -18.57
N GLU A 773 -11.33 -3.95 -17.77
CA GLU A 773 -11.60 -4.05 -16.34
C GLU A 773 -12.89 -3.29 -16.03
N ILE A 774 -13.76 -3.92 -15.25
CA ILE A 774 -14.94 -3.30 -14.65
C ILE A 774 -14.68 -3.23 -13.15
N GLU A 775 -14.78 -2.04 -12.59
CA GLU A 775 -14.67 -1.81 -11.15
C GLU A 775 -15.99 -1.24 -10.63
N THR A 776 -16.47 -1.75 -9.51
CA THR A 776 -17.59 -1.17 -8.78
C THR A 776 -17.21 -1.04 -7.33
N SER A 777 -17.40 0.15 -6.76
CA SER A 777 -17.15 0.37 -5.35
C SER A 777 -18.26 1.16 -4.66
N TYR A 778 -18.48 0.84 -3.40
CA TYR A 778 -19.35 1.59 -2.51
C TYR A 778 -18.56 1.97 -1.26
N SER A 779 -18.61 3.25 -0.89
CA SER A 779 -17.98 3.77 0.31
C SER A 779 -18.94 4.61 1.12
N GLN A 780 -18.79 4.56 2.43
CA GLN A 780 -19.55 5.37 3.38
C GLN A 780 -18.60 5.96 4.41
N ASN A 781 -18.89 7.21 4.79
CA ASN A 781 -18.22 7.90 5.88
C ASN A 781 -19.31 8.43 6.83
N LEU A 782 -19.27 7.97 8.08
CA LEU A 782 -20.21 8.30 9.15
C LEU A 782 -19.46 8.91 10.33
N THR A 783 -19.86 10.07 10.79
CA THR A 783 -19.33 10.70 12.01
C THR A 783 -20.45 10.84 13.02
N ARG A 784 -20.21 10.31 14.23
CA ARG A 784 -21.10 10.46 15.39
C ARG A 784 -20.46 11.28 16.48
N TYR A 785 -21.24 12.15 17.12
CA TYR A 785 -20.76 12.99 18.20
C TYR A 785 -21.28 12.52 19.56
N SER A 786 -20.49 12.69 20.62
CA SER A 786 -20.92 12.39 21.99
C SER A 786 -21.87 13.42 22.59
N ASN A 787 -22.10 14.55 21.90
CA ASN A 787 -22.88 15.67 22.38
C ASN A 787 -23.98 15.99 21.36
N ASP A 788 -25.22 16.07 21.83
CA ASP A 788 -26.43 16.30 21.04
C ASP A 788 -26.45 17.69 20.36
N SER A 789 -25.61 18.64 20.81
CA SER A 789 -25.39 19.92 20.14
C SER A 789 -24.84 19.76 18.71
N PHE A 790 -24.26 18.60 18.37
CA PHE A 790 -23.70 18.32 17.05
C PHE A 790 -24.53 17.28 16.31
N THR A 791 -24.89 17.57 15.06
CA THR A 791 -25.65 16.62 14.22
C THR A 791 -24.71 15.57 13.63
N ASP A 792 -25.03 14.29 13.82
CA ASP A 792 -24.38 13.17 13.14
C ASP A 792 -24.37 13.38 11.61
N ARG A 793 -23.28 12.97 10.96
CA ARG A 793 -23.09 13.17 9.51
C ARG A 793 -22.81 11.87 8.80
N GLN A 794 -23.45 11.67 7.65
CA GLN A 794 -23.23 10.51 6.81
C GLN A 794 -23.13 10.96 5.34
N SER A 795 -22.06 10.53 4.67
CA SER A 795 -21.92 10.63 3.22
C SER A 795 -21.72 9.25 2.62
N ASN A 796 -22.29 9.02 1.44
CA ASN A 796 -22.12 7.78 0.70
C ASN A 796 -21.67 8.10 -0.73
N ARG A 797 -20.85 7.22 -1.29
CA ARG A 797 -20.41 7.29 -2.68
C ARG A 797 -20.47 5.91 -3.31
N PHE A 798 -21.16 5.83 -4.45
CA PHE A 798 -21.13 4.69 -5.34
C PHE A 798 -20.36 5.08 -6.60
N GLU A 799 -19.44 4.22 -7.02
CA GLU A 799 -18.64 4.41 -8.22
C GLU A 799 -18.69 3.14 -9.07
N CYS A 800 -18.91 3.31 -10.38
CA CYS A 800 -18.80 2.25 -11.36
C CYS A 800 -17.92 2.74 -12.52
N GLY A 801 -16.91 1.96 -12.85
CA GLY A 801 -15.94 2.27 -13.90
C GLY A 801 -15.74 1.12 -14.86
N ILE A 802 -15.42 1.46 -16.10
CA ILE A 802 -14.92 0.52 -17.09
C ILE A 802 -13.73 1.14 -17.82
N GLU A 803 -12.61 0.44 -17.80
CA GLU A 803 -11.39 0.80 -18.54
C GLU A 803 -11.03 -0.35 -19.47
N GLY A 804 -10.55 -0.06 -20.67
CA GLY A 804 -10.01 -1.11 -21.51
C GLY A 804 -9.41 -0.65 -22.82
N ARG A 805 -8.90 -1.63 -23.56
CA ARG A 805 -8.37 -1.51 -24.91
C ARG A 805 -8.85 -2.67 -25.77
N ASN A 806 -9.36 -2.35 -26.94
CA ASN A 806 -9.64 -3.32 -28.00
C ASN A 806 -8.55 -3.23 -29.08
N TYR A 807 -8.20 -4.37 -29.64
CA TYR A 807 -7.11 -4.51 -30.61
C TYR A 807 -7.66 -4.98 -31.95
N PHE A 808 -7.43 -4.21 -33.00
CA PHE A 808 -7.93 -4.49 -34.35
C PHE A 808 -6.77 -4.53 -35.35
N PHE A 809 -6.84 -5.46 -36.30
CA PHE A 809 -5.91 -5.55 -37.44
C PHE A 809 -4.41 -5.50 -37.06
N LYS A 810 -4.04 -5.96 -35.86
CA LYS A 810 -2.73 -5.82 -35.20
C LYS A 810 -2.31 -4.38 -34.87
N ASP A 811 -2.51 -3.43 -35.77
CA ASP A 811 -1.88 -2.12 -35.68
C ASP A 811 -2.77 -1.03 -35.08
N LEU A 812 -4.09 -1.27 -34.99
CA LEU A 812 -5.06 -0.31 -34.47
C LEU A 812 -5.50 -0.70 -33.05
N THR A 813 -5.45 0.24 -32.13
CA THR A 813 -5.90 0.07 -30.73
C THR A 813 -6.93 1.13 -30.36
N LEU A 814 -8.08 0.71 -29.83
CA LEU A 814 -9.09 1.61 -29.27
C LEU A 814 -9.10 1.50 -27.75
N GLY A 815 -8.73 2.57 -27.06
CA GLY A 815 -8.79 2.67 -25.60
C GLY A 815 -10.00 3.47 -25.11
N TYR A 816 -10.58 3.05 -24.01
CA TYR A 816 -11.70 3.71 -23.35
C TYR A 816 -11.53 3.68 -21.84
N ASP A 817 -11.96 4.73 -21.17
CA ASP A 817 -12.00 4.85 -19.71
C ASP A 817 -13.25 5.66 -19.35
N PHE A 818 -14.22 4.99 -18.75
CA PHE A 818 -15.48 5.55 -18.31
C PHE A 818 -15.60 5.38 -16.80
N THR A 819 -16.08 6.41 -16.11
CA THR A 819 -16.34 6.36 -14.67
C THR A 819 -17.58 7.16 -14.33
N LYS A 820 -18.52 6.56 -13.61
CA LYS A 820 -19.71 7.22 -13.06
C LYS A 820 -19.62 7.25 -11.55
N GLN A 821 -19.73 8.44 -10.97
CA GLN A 821 -19.82 8.66 -9.53
C GLN A 821 -21.21 9.15 -9.15
N ILE A 822 -21.75 8.58 -8.07
CA ILE A 822 -23.01 8.97 -7.46
C ILE A 822 -22.74 9.24 -5.98
N ASN A 823 -22.94 10.48 -5.59
CA ASN A 823 -22.69 11.01 -4.25
C ASN A 823 -24.03 11.29 -3.56
N SER A 824 -24.15 10.95 -2.27
CA SER A 824 -25.32 11.25 -1.43
C SER A 824 -24.91 11.60 0.01
N GLY A 825 -25.77 12.32 0.74
CA GLY A 825 -25.47 12.76 2.11
C GLY A 825 -24.62 14.04 2.20
N PHE A 826 -24.72 14.90 1.17
CA PHE A 826 -24.06 16.21 1.15
C PHE A 826 -25.11 17.31 1.35
N ASP A 827 -24.84 18.22 2.29
CA ASP A 827 -25.79 19.25 2.72
C ASP A 827 -25.80 20.50 1.79
N ASN A 828 -24.91 20.54 0.80
CA ASN A 828 -24.79 21.67 -0.13
C ASN A 828 -25.10 21.24 -1.57
N GLY A 829 -25.62 22.17 -2.39
CA GLY A 829 -25.92 21.92 -3.81
C GLY A 829 -24.69 21.93 -4.73
N ALA A 830 -23.48 22.09 -4.20
CA ALA A 830 -22.25 22.17 -4.98
C ALA A 830 -21.73 20.78 -5.39
N VAL A 831 -22.12 19.73 -4.65
CA VAL A 831 -21.71 18.35 -4.93
C VAL A 831 -22.47 17.78 -6.13
N ARG A 832 -21.74 17.44 -7.19
CA ARG A 832 -22.28 16.83 -8.42
C ARG A 832 -22.00 15.31 -8.47
N ASN A 833 -22.67 14.65 -9.41
CA ASN A 833 -22.52 13.22 -9.73
C ASN A 833 -21.79 13.05 -11.07
N PRO A 834 -20.46 13.25 -11.14
CA PRO A 834 -19.74 13.37 -12.40
C PRO A 834 -19.74 12.05 -13.18
N THR A 835 -19.77 12.19 -14.49
CA THR A 835 -19.60 11.12 -15.48
C THR A 835 -18.40 11.48 -16.32
N LEU A 836 -17.33 10.70 -16.22
CA LEU A 836 -16.08 10.93 -16.93
C LEU A 836 -15.98 9.90 -18.05
N LEU A 837 -15.58 10.36 -19.24
CA LEU A 837 -15.29 9.50 -20.39
C LEU A 837 -14.03 10.01 -21.09
N ARG A 838 -13.06 9.13 -21.24
CA ARG A 838 -11.88 9.30 -22.09
C ARG A 838 -11.89 8.24 -23.17
N LEU A 839 -11.61 8.66 -24.40
CA LEU A 839 -11.46 7.77 -25.54
C LEU A 839 -10.10 8.01 -26.19
N SER A 840 -9.49 6.95 -26.71
CA SER A 840 -8.25 7.04 -27.48
C SER A 840 -8.22 6.06 -28.64
N MET A 841 -7.58 6.45 -29.72
CA MET A 841 -7.29 5.62 -30.88
C MET A 841 -5.80 5.73 -31.17
N GLU A 842 -5.08 4.61 -31.20
CA GLU A 842 -3.66 4.53 -31.54
C GLU A 842 -3.48 3.65 -32.78
N TYR A 843 -2.75 4.17 -33.78
CA TYR A 843 -2.35 3.43 -34.97
C TYR A 843 -0.83 3.32 -35.02
N LYS A 844 -0.30 2.09 -34.99
CA LYS A 844 1.12 1.79 -35.08
C LYS A 844 1.53 1.62 -36.55
N PHE A 845 2.71 2.10 -36.93
CA PHE A 845 3.25 1.99 -38.27
C PHE A 845 4.79 1.96 -38.25
N MET A 846 5.39 1.68 -39.42
CA MET A 846 6.81 1.33 -39.61
C MET A 846 7.20 -0.07 -39.10
N LYS A 847 8.37 -0.56 -39.53
CA LYS A 847 8.89 -1.86 -39.11
C LYS A 847 9.03 -1.91 -37.58
N ASN A 848 8.66 -3.05 -36.98
CA ASN A 848 8.78 -3.31 -35.53
C ASN A 848 8.04 -2.30 -34.64
N ASP A 849 6.94 -1.72 -35.12
CA ASP A 849 6.08 -0.76 -34.40
C ASP A 849 6.86 0.47 -33.87
N MET A 850 7.85 0.91 -34.65
CA MET A 850 8.73 2.02 -34.29
C MET A 850 7.99 3.36 -34.18
N ALA A 851 6.87 3.56 -34.87
CA ALA A 851 6.09 4.79 -34.81
C ALA A 851 4.62 4.50 -34.50
N ALA A 852 3.95 5.43 -33.83
CA ALA A 852 2.51 5.39 -33.65
C ALA A 852 1.92 6.82 -33.63
N ILE A 853 0.74 6.99 -34.21
CA ILE A 853 -0.08 8.19 -34.07
C ILE A 853 -1.23 7.86 -33.13
N ARG A 854 -1.48 8.74 -32.16
CA ARG A 854 -2.56 8.57 -31.17
C ARG A 854 -3.43 9.82 -31.11
N VAL A 855 -4.75 9.63 -31.22
CA VAL A 855 -5.75 10.67 -30.96
C VAL A 855 -6.46 10.33 -29.66
N GLU A 856 -6.59 11.31 -28.77
CA GLU A 856 -7.21 11.14 -27.45
C GLU A 856 -8.21 12.26 -27.18
N GLY A 857 -9.37 11.93 -26.62
CA GLY A 857 -10.34 12.88 -26.08
C GLY A 857 -10.49 12.67 -24.58
N PHE A 858 -10.29 13.73 -23.80
CA PHE A 858 -10.33 13.75 -22.35
C PHE A 858 -11.62 14.40 -21.87
N ASP A 859 -12.22 13.84 -20.81
CA ASP A 859 -13.45 14.32 -20.18
C ASP A 859 -14.53 14.75 -21.19
N LEU A 860 -14.98 13.83 -22.05
CA LEU A 860 -15.88 14.13 -23.17
C LEU A 860 -17.23 14.73 -22.73
N PHE A 861 -17.64 14.50 -21.49
CA PHE A 861 -18.85 15.06 -20.88
C PHE A 861 -18.62 16.37 -20.13
N ASP A 862 -17.37 16.80 -19.95
CA ASP A 862 -16.97 18.04 -19.26
C ASP A 862 -17.51 18.13 -17.82
N GLN A 863 -17.36 17.03 -17.05
CA GLN A 863 -17.92 16.91 -15.69
C GLN A 863 -16.86 16.81 -14.58
N ASN A 864 -15.57 16.95 -14.89
CA ASN A 864 -14.51 16.87 -13.91
C ASN A 864 -14.44 18.13 -13.01
N SER A 865 -15.17 18.13 -11.90
CA SER A 865 -15.35 19.32 -11.04
C SER A 865 -14.51 19.37 -9.76
N GLY A 866 -13.65 18.38 -9.50
CA GLY A 866 -12.66 18.40 -8.40
C GLY A 866 -13.24 18.71 -7.01
N ILE A 867 -14.15 17.87 -6.53
CA ILE A 867 -14.88 18.10 -5.27
C ILE A 867 -14.37 17.15 -4.19
N SER A 868 -14.15 17.67 -2.97
CA SER A 868 -13.89 16.90 -1.76
C SER A 868 -14.67 17.45 -0.57
N ARG A 869 -14.98 16.59 0.40
CA ARG A 869 -15.49 16.96 1.72
C ARG A 869 -14.61 16.31 2.77
N ASP A 870 -14.13 17.11 3.71
CA ASP A 870 -13.46 16.65 4.91
C ASP A 870 -14.33 16.98 6.11
N VAL A 871 -14.52 16.02 7.01
CA VAL A 871 -15.23 16.22 8.28
C VAL A 871 -14.21 16.04 9.40
N PHE A 872 -13.93 17.14 10.09
CA PHE A 872 -13.06 17.20 11.26
C PHE A 872 -13.91 17.40 12.50
N ASP A 873 -13.38 17.01 13.66
CA ASP A 873 -13.92 17.14 15.02
C ASP A 873 -15.20 17.98 15.20
N ASN A 874 -15.19 19.27 14.86
CA ASN A 874 -16.36 20.13 14.88
C ASN A 874 -16.57 20.95 13.59
N GLU A 875 -15.90 20.58 12.50
CA GLU A 875 -15.83 21.36 11.26
C GLU A 875 -16.14 20.48 10.04
N ILE A 876 -16.99 20.96 9.14
CA ILE A 876 -17.24 20.36 7.83
C ILE A 876 -16.65 21.28 6.80
N VAL A 877 -15.72 20.79 5.99
CA VAL A 877 -15.06 21.55 4.93
C VAL A 877 -15.42 20.93 3.60
N ASP A 878 -16.21 21.66 2.82
CA ASP A 878 -16.46 21.35 1.42
C ASP A 878 -15.53 22.16 0.54
N LYS A 879 -14.82 21.49 -0.36
CA LYS A 879 -13.88 22.14 -1.27
C LYS A 879 -14.18 21.75 -2.71
N GLN A 880 -14.25 22.76 -3.57
CA GLN A 880 -14.29 22.61 -5.01
C GLN A 880 -13.04 23.27 -5.60
N VAL A 881 -12.36 22.59 -6.52
CA VAL A 881 -11.18 23.10 -7.22
C VAL A 881 -11.32 22.98 -8.74
N ASN A 882 -10.65 23.87 -9.46
CA ASN A 882 -10.52 23.74 -10.90
C ASN A 882 -9.71 22.48 -11.27
N ARG A 883 -10.20 21.73 -12.26
CA ARG A 883 -9.50 20.62 -12.91
C ARG A 883 -9.56 20.79 -14.42
N LEU A 884 -8.78 19.99 -15.15
CA LEU A 884 -8.88 19.96 -16.61
C LEU A 884 -10.21 19.34 -17.02
N GLY A 885 -11.01 20.14 -17.72
CA GLY A 885 -12.23 19.70 -18.43
C GLY A 885 -11.90 19.15 -19.82
N ARG A 886 -12.86 19.26 -20.74
CA ARG A 886 -12.78 18.62 -22.07
C ARG A 886 -11.67 19.17 -22.97
N TYR A 887 -10.81 18.28 -23.47
CA TYR A 887 -9.83 18.60 -24.52
C TYR A 887 -9.49 17.37 -25.37
N PHE A 888 -8.90 17.59 -26.54
CA PHE A 888 -8.45 16.58 -27.48
C PHE A 888 -6.96 16.75 -27.75
N MET A 889 -6.25 15.64 -27.94
CA MET A 889 -4.81 15.65 -28.20
C MET A 889 -4.46 14.68 -29.34
N LEU A 890 -3.64 15.16 -30.27
CA LEU A 890 -2.97 14.35 -31.28
C LEU A 890 -1.51 14.19 -30.86
N SER A 891 -1.04 12.94 -30.77
CA SER A 891 0.33 12.61 -30.36
C SER A 891 1.03 11.74 -31.41
N LEU A 892 2.30 12.03 -31.65
CA LEU A 892 3.23 11.16 -32.34
C LEU A 892 4.12 10.48 -31.30
N ILE A 893 4.28 9.16 -31.40
CA ILE A 893 5.13 8.35 -30.52
C ILE A 893 6.16 7.65 -31.41
N TYR A 894 7.43 7.76 -31.05
CA TYR A 894 8.55 7.13 -31.73
C TYR A 894 9.37 6.29 -30.75
N ARG A 895 9.68 5.05 -31.12
CA ARG A 895 10.34 4.05 -30.29
C ARG A 895 11.52 3.48 -31.08
N VAL A 896 12.72 3.60 -30.53
CA VAL A 896 13.95 3.02 -31.08
C VAL A 896 14.52 2.05 -30.07
N ARG A 897 14.90 0.85 -30.51
CA ARG A 897 15.57 -0.14 -29.67
C ARG A 897 16.55 -0.95 -30.50
N LYS A 898 17.73 -1.20 -29.94
CA LYS A 898 18.72 -2.14 -30.46
C LYS A 898 19.35 -2.86 -29.29
N PHE A 899 19.17 -4.18 -29.24
CA PHE A 899 19.73 -5.03 -28.19
C PHE A 899 20.27 -6.32 -28.78
N GLY A 900 21.40 -6.79 -28.25
CA GLY A 900 22.24 -7.76 -28.95
C GLY A 900 23.13 -7.02 -29.95
N GLY A 901 24.38 -7.48 -30.07
CA GLY A 901 25.39 -6.92 -30.98
C GLY A 901 24.94 -6.93 -32.42
#